data_AF-R7TRK7-F1
#
_entry.id   AF-R7TRK7-F1
#
_cell.length_a   1.000
_cell.length_b   1.000
_cell.length_c   1.000
_cell.angle_alpha   90.00
_cell.angle_beta   90.00
_cell.angle_gamma   90.00
#
_symmetry.space_group_name_H-M   'P 1'
#
loop_
_entity.id
_entity.type
_entity.pdbx_description
1 polymer ?
#
loop_
_entity_poly.entity_id
_entity_poly.type
_entity_poly.pdbx_seq_one_letter_code
_entity_poly.pdbx_strand_id
1 'polypeptide(L)'
;MVNIILTMTDLERTVTSASGSSQKHEQSSKEYSKEVDRLKMDLYKLTKSNEEFQQKNSELQGKLQKKVSDHAKSEDELIELRGKLEMTELYVQQVSTFDVFKRMESKVADISNALKVKSDVIYGNNNRLNYLNGDHAHYFGLKSNGLPPENPSFAVPPNMHAPGYMYGYRPPTGLEGLSIEQQRQYYQFYRQFGPVDYVVNMDSHQAANRMLLQNGSEKADTVNSAQIEQLLQEKGELTTRIEQYEGSFKKLSAERDQISQQYQEYIDQLQKQSQSMQVQITSLAGEKDQLQQQYADLQNVTQQMKSKHDSAEVQVSSTQAEKEQLQEQLAQLQSQMQVLQKTHETQVTDNSQLSRLIIEKEERIMALEMNVQRLGDTQVDREKLLETMQNDKTALSRALAQNKQLKTQLAELQNGFVKMSNDNMALLSQLQGEQHVSGEQGSRLSQQEAELREIREQLLAKEQRMLELEKQQEKEDEANPGVSAEEIDRKLEEFREQTPLLETLQRELSSAQDTINALTNQNSELRAQIVHSASSDNLPRDVEMNKAQVENMAASVRQLEMERNEVIDQLKEEQKERKHAQDTLLKLEQDLVSQTPATLNGDVINKPQFEALQHAMQLLESKFSGAMRSKADLTDKVERLEHIIMQLQGETDTIGEYVALYQQQRSIMRLRTLEKDDYISRLAREREEMSEKLGQLQALVMQLLGERQMLHNYHNNNQTTSPQKELPPFGSKLDSSNLEDWPDYNTSGDDSDASEVERIVGSEEIRNDSKSSTPLKTPPNKEVAAAEVTSPWSAAEEDHTAQRIMSLLTEMGNSNLVLNLDDTHFLHCIHCTGRILHV
;
A
#
# COMPACT_ATOMS: atom_id res chain seq x y z
N MET A 1 -17.61 -102.72 -12.25
CA MET A 1 -18.97 -102.15 -12.21
C MET A 1 -19.14 -101.19 -11.03
N VAL A 2 -18.83 -101.58 -9.78
CA VAL A 2 -18.90 -100.70 -8.58
C VAL A 2 -18.04 -99.43 -8.71
N ASN A 3 -16.80 -99.54 -9.18
CA ASN A 3 -15.94 -98.35 -9.38
C ASN A 3 -16.50 -97.36 -10.42
N ILE A 4 -17.19 -97.86 -11.45
CA ILE A 4 -17.79 -97.01 -12.49
C ILE A 4 -18.98 -96.23 -11.92
N ILE A 5 -19.79 -96.88 -11.07
CA ILE A 5 -20.93 -96.25 -10.40
C ILE A 5 -20.43 -95.18 -9.41
N LEU A 6 -19.38 -95.46 -8.64
CA LEU A 6 -18.78 -94.49 -7.72
C LEU A 6 -18.24 -93.26 -8.46
N THR A 7 -17.47 -93.47 -9.54
CA THR A 7 -16.98 -92.37 -10.37
C THR A 7 -18.11 -91.58 -11.03
N MET A 8 -19.21 -92.24 -11.41
CA MET A 8 -20.37 -91.58 -12.00
C MET A 8 -21.12 -90.74 -10.97
N THR A 9 -21.31 -91.23 -9.75
CA THR A 9 -21.91 -90.44 -8.66
C THR A 9 -21.04 -89.27 -8.22
N ASP A 10 -19.71 -89.41 -8.27
CA ASP A 10 -18.79 -88.31 -7.96
C ASP A 10 -18.79 -87.26 -9.08
N LEU A 11 -18.85 -87.68 -10.35
CA LEU A 11 -19.05 -86.77 -11.48
C LEU A 11 -20.41 -86.05 -11.41
N GLU A 12 -21.49 -86.73 -11.04
CA GLU A 12 -22.80 -86.10 -10.86
C GLU A 12 -22.79 -85.06 -9.73
N ARG A 13 -22.04 -85.31 -8.64
CA ARG A 13 -21.85 -84.34 -7.56
C ARG A 13 -21.03 -83.13 -8.00
N THR A 14 -19.94 -83.34 -8.74
CA THR A 14 -19.11 -82.22 -9.24
C THR A 14 -19.84 -81.40 -10.29
N VAL A 15 -20.65 -82.04 -11.15
CA VAL A 15 -21.52 -81.34 -12.11
C VAL A 15 -22.59 -80.52 -11.37
N THR A 16 -23.18 -81.07 -10.31
CA THR A 16 -24.19 -80.34 -9.52
C THR A 16 -23.56 -79.15 -8.77
N SER A 17 -22.36 -79.31 -8.20
CA SER A 17 -21.66 -78.21 -7.51
C SER A 17 -21.17 -77.14 -8.49
N ALA A 18 -20.65 -77.53 -9.65
CA ALA A 18 -20.24 -76.62 -10.72
C ALA A 18 -21.44 -75.88 -11.34
N SER A 19 -22.58 -76.55 -11.48
CA SER A 19 -23.83 -75.90 -11.89
C SER A 19 -24.30 -74.89 -10.84
N GLY A 20 -24.18 -75.21 -9.55
CA GLY A 20 -24.52 -74.30 -8.46
C GLY A 20 -23.60 -73.07 -8.37
N SER A 21 -22.29 -73.24 -8.60
CA SER A 21 -21.35 -72.11 -8.65
C SER A 21 -21.54 -71.25 -9.89
N SER A 22 -21.79 -71.87 -11.05
CA SER A 22 -22.11 -71.15 -12.29
C SER A 22 -23.38 -70.29 -12.14
N GLN A 23 -24.42 -70.82 -11.50
CA GLN A 23 -25.65 -70.06 -11.23
C GLN A 23 -25.40 -68.88 -10.29
N LYS A 24 -24.55 -69.04 -9.25
CA LYS A 24 -24.15 -67.94 -8.36
C LYS A 24 -23.36 -66.86 -9.10
N HIS A 25 -22.40 -67.23 -9.94
CA HIS A 25 -21.66 -66.26 -10.75
C HIS A 25 -22.56 -65.52 -11.75
N GLU A 26 -23.52 -66.20 -12.35
CA GLU A 26 -24.51 -65.57 -13.22
C GLU A 26 -25.39 -64.58 -12.44
N GLN A 27 -25.76 -64.91 -11.20
CA GLN A 27 -26.51 -64.00 -10.33
C GLN A 27 -25.69 -62.77 -9.94
N SER A 28 -24.44 -62.94 -9.51
CA SER A 28 -23.55 -61.82 -9.19
C SER A 28 -23.26 -60.95 -10.43
N SER A 29 -23.08 -61.56 -11.61
CA SER A 29 -22.90 -60.82 -12.86
C SER A 29 -24.13 -59.96 -13.20
N LYS A 30 -25.34 -60.49 -12.99
CA LYS A 30 -26.59 -59.73 -13.15
C LYS A 30 -26.71 -58.58 -12.14
N GLU A 31 -26.25 -58.77 -10.90
CA GLU A 31 -26.22 -57.70 -9.89
C GLU A 31 -25.23 -56.60 -10.26
N TYR A 32 -24.02 -56.93 -10.70
CA TYR A 32 -23.05 -55.95 -11.18
C TYR A 32 -23.56 -55.19 -12.41
N SER A 33 -24.22 -55.87 -13.35
CA SER A 33 -24.83 -55.20 -14.51
C SER A 33 -25.87 -54.17 -14.08
N LYS A 34 -26.72 -54.50 -13.09
CA LYS A 34 -27.72 -53.57 -12.55
C LYS A 34 -27.07 -52.38 -11.84
N GLU A 35 -26.00 -52.61 -11.09
CA GLU A 35 -25.28 -51.52 -10.40
C GLU A 35 -24.58 -50.59 -11.40
N VAL A 36 -24.01 -51.14 -12.49
CA VAL A 36 -23.45 -50.33 -13.58
C VAL A 36 -24.53 -49.47 -14.24
N ASP A 37 -25.71 -50.03 -14.52
CA ASP A 37 -26.82 -49.26 -15.12
C ASP A 37 -27.35 -48.18 -14.17
N ARG A 38 -27.39 -48.48 -12.86
CA ARG A 38 -27.73 -47.50 -11.82
C ARG A 38 -26.72 -46.35 -11.78
N LEU A 39 -25.42 -46.67 -11.74
CA LEU A 39 -24.36 -45.66 -11.72
C LEU A 39 -24.36 -44.80 -12.99
N LYS A 40 -24.62 -45.38 -14.16
CA LYS A 40 -24.80 -44.61 -15.41
C LYS A 40 -25.96 -43.63 -15.32
N MET A 41 -27.09 -44.06 -14.74
CA MET A 41 -28.26 -43.20 -14.56
C MET A 41 -27.98 -42.06 -13.57
N ASP A 42 -27.25 -42.32 -12.49
CA ASP A 42 -26.90 -41.30 -11.51
C ASP A 42 -25.85 -40.32 -12.05
N LEU A 43 -24.88 -40.79 -12.83
CA LEU A 43 -23.97 -39.94 -13.60
C LEU A 43 -24.75 -39.02 -14.54
N TYR A 44 -25.69 -39.55 -15.32
CA TYR A 44 -26.53 -38.75 -16.22
C TYR A 44 -27.30 -37.64 -15.47
N LYS A 45 -27.88 -37.95 -14.31
CA LYS A 45 -28.56 -36.95 -13.47
C LYS A 45 -27.59 -35.90 -12.94
N LEU A 46 -26.40 -36.29 -12.49
CA LEU A 46 -25.37 -35.36 -12.00
C LEU A 46 -24.91 -34.43 -13.12
N THR A 47 -24.63 -34.96 -14.31
CA THR A 47 -24.24 -34.17 -15.49
C THR A 47 -25.32 -33.15 -15.83
N LYS A 48 -26.60 -33.56 -15.88
CA LYS A 48 -27.71 -32.65 -16.15
C LYS A 48 -27.86 -31.57 -15.07
N SER A 49 -27.73 -31.93 -13.80
CA SER A 49 -27.74 -30.96 -12.68
C SER A 49 -26.59 -29.96 -12.80
N ASN A 50 -25.40 -30.42 -13.18
CA ASN A 50 -24.23 -29.57 -13.41
C ASN A 50 -24.44 -28.60 -14.57
N GLU A 51 -25.03 -29.05 -15.68
CA GLU A 51 -25.41 -28.18 -16.81
C GLU A 51 -26.41 -27.09 -16.37
N GLU A 52 -27.43 -27.45 -15.58
CA GLU A 52 -28.39 -26.48 -15.02
C GLU A 52 -27.72 -25.46 -14.09
N PHE A 53 -26.75 -25.88 -13.28
CA PHE A 53 -25.96 -24.97 -12.43
C PHE A 53 -25.05 -24.06 -13.24
N GLN A 54 -24.39 -24.58 -14.28
CA GLN A 54 -23.58 -23.79 -15.20
C GLN A 54 -24.43 -22.72 -15.91
N GLN A 55 -25.63 -23.09 -16.37
CA GLN A 55 -26.56 -22.12 -16.98
C GLN A 55 -26.96 -21.02 -15.98
N LYS A 56 -27.34 -21.38 -14.75
CA LYS A 56 -27.66 -20.40 -13.69
C LYS A 56 -26.48 -19.49 -13.37
N ASN A 57 -25.27 -20.02 -13.35
CA ASN A 57 -24.07 -19.24 -13.07
C ASN A 57 -23.79 -18.23 -14.20
N SER A 58 -23.95 -18.65 -15.45
CA SER A 58 -23.86 -17.76 -16.62
C SER A 58 -24.92 -16.64 -16.58
N GLU A 59 -26.17 -16.97 -16.22
CA GLU A 59 -27.22 -15.97 -16.05
C GLU A 59 -26.94 -14.97 -14.92
N LEU A 60 -26.43 -15.45 -13.78
CA LEU A 60 -26.04 -14.59 -12.65
C LEU A 60 -24.86 -13.68 -13.02
N GLN A 61 -23.87 -14.21 -13.72
CA GLN A 61 -22.75 -13.43 -14.24
C GLN A 61 -23.22 -12.33 -15.19
N GLY A 62 -24.14 -12.64 -16.11
CA GLY A 62 -24.76 -11.64 -16.99
C GLY A 62 -25.55 -10.56 -16.23
N LYS A 63 -26.31 -10.95 -15.19
CA LYS A 63 -27.01 -10.00 -14.32
C LYS A 63 -26.05 -9.10 -13.54
N LEU A 64 -24.96 -9.65 -13.03
CA LEU A 64 -23.92 -8.90 -12.32
C LEU A 64 -23.26 -7.89 -13.26
N GLN A 65 -22.87 -8.31 -14.47
CA GLN A 65 -22.26 -7.43 -15.46
C GLN A 65 -23.19 -6.28 -15.86
N LYS A 66 -24.49 -6.57 -16.01
CA LYS A 66 -25.50 -5.52 -16.23
C LYS A 66 -25.57 -4.54 -15.07
N LYS A 67 -25.57 -5.02 -13.82
CA LYS A 67 -25.59 -4.16 -12.63
C LYS A 67 -24.32 -3.30 -12.49
N VAL A 68 -23.16 -3.85 -12.84
CA VAL A 68 -21.90 -3.09 -12.90
C VAL A 68 -21.98 -1.98 -13.95
N SER A 69 -22.52 -2.27 -15.14
CA SER A 69 -22.74 -1.25 -16.17
C SER A 69 -23.73 -0.17 -15.74
N ASP A 70 -24.83 -0.55 -15.09
CA ASP A 70 -25.83 0.40 -14.57
C ASP A 70 -25.23 1.28 -13.45
N HIS A 71 -24.37 0.72 -12.59
CA HIS A 71 -23.65 1.48 -11.57
C HIS A 71 -22.67 2.48 -12.18
N ALA A 72 -21.88 2.05 -13.17
CA ALA A 72 -20.95 2.94 -13.88
C ALA A 72 -21.67 4.14 -14.52
N LYS A 73 -22.82 3.90 -15.17
CA LYS A 73 -23.65 4.99 -15.71
C LYS A 73 -24.18 5.93 -14.63
N SER A 74 -24.62 5.38 -13.49
CA SER A 74 -25.10 6.19 -12.37
C SER A 74 -23.96 7.02 -11.76
N GLU A 75 -22.74 6.50 -11.75
CA GLU A 75 -21.54 7.19 -11.30
C GLU A 75 -21.17 8.34 -12.25
N ASP A 76 -21.22 8.11 -13.57
CA ASP A 76 -21.05 9.17 -14.58
C ASP A 76 -22.10 10.28 -14.42
N GLU A 77 -23.37 9.92 -14.21
CA GLU A 77 -24.46 10.88 -13.95
C GLU A 77 -24.20 11.70 -12.67
N LEU A 78 -23.68 11.07 -11.61
CA LEU A 78 -23.31 11.76 -10.37
C LEU A 78 -22.14 12.73 -10.59
N ILE A 79 -21.15 12.36 -11.39
CA ILE A 79 -20.03 13.23 -11.75
C ILE A 79 -20.55 14.44 -12.55
N GLU A 80 -21.43 14.22 -13.53
CA GLU A 80 -22.02 15.30 -14.31
C GLU A 80 -22.85 16.25 -13.42
N LEU A 81 -23.67 15.71 -12.52
CA LEU A 81 -24.47 16.50 -11.59
C LEU A 81 -23.59 17.28 -10.61
N ARG A 82 -22.49 16.71 -10.12
CA ARG A 82 -21.51 17.42 -9.29
C ARG A 82 -20.88 18.59 -10.04
N GLY A 83 -20.47 18.38 -11.30
CA GLY A 83 -19.93 19.46 -12.14
C GLY A 83 -20.94 20.58 -12.38
N LYS A 84 -22.22 20.24 -12.63
CA LYS A 84 -23.31 21.23 -12.73
C LYS A 84 -23.52 21.98 -11.41
N LEU A 85 -23.49 21.26 -10.28
CA LEU A 85 -23.63 21.87 -8.96
C LEU A 85 -22.49 22.85 -8.67
N GLU A 86 -21.24 22.44 -8.87
CA GLU A 86 -20.06 23.30 -8.70
C GLU A 86 -20.15 24.54 -9.61
N MET A 87 -20.62 24.37 -10.85
CA MET A 87 -20.84 25.51 -11.73
C MET A 87 -21.95 26.44 -11.25
N THR A 88 -23.07 25.91 -10.77
CA THR A 88 -24.12 26.73 -10.16
C THR A 88 -23.67 27.41 -8.88
N GLU A 89 -22.86 26.75 -8.05
CA GLU A 89 -22.28 27.34 -6.84
C GLU A 89 -21.34 28.49 -7.21
N LEU A 90 -20.53 28.34 -8.26
CA LEU A 90 -19.70 29.42 -8.80
C LEU A 90 -20.55 30.56 -9.38
N TYR A 91 -21.65 30.28 -10.08
CA TYR A 91 -22.57 31.32 -10.54
C TYR A 91 -23.23 32.04 -9.37
N VAL A 92 -23.67 31.33 -8.33
CA VAL A 92 -24.24 31.92 -7.11
C VAL A 92 -23.19 32.72 -6.36
N GLN A 93 -21.94 32.26 -6.31
CA GLN A 93 -20.83 33.01 -5.72
C GLN A 93 -20.53 34.26 -6.52
N GLN A 94 -20.56 34.20 -7.86
CA GLN A 94 -20.41 35.37 -8.72
C GLN A 94 -21.57 36.35 -8.54
N VAL A 95 -22.82 35.88 -8.48
CA VAL A 95 -23.99 36.75 -8.28
C VAL A 95 -24.05 37.33 -6.86
N SER A 96 -23.59 36.60 -5.85
CA SER A 96 -23.50 37.10 -4.47
C SER A 96 -22.32 38.04 -4.25
N THR A 97 -21.23 37.88 -5.01
CA THR A 97 -20.12 38.85 -5.04
C THR A 97 -20.38 40.03 -5.97
N PHE A 98 -21.31 39.90 -6.92
CA PHE A 98 -21.77 41.00 -7.75
C PHE A 98 -22.67 41.91 -6.90
N ASP A 99 -22.21 43.14 -6.70
CA ASP A 99 -22.83 44.24 -5.95
C ASP A 99 -24.32 44.53 -6.23
N VAL A 100 -25.00 43.80 -7.11
CA VAL A 100 -26.41 44.03 -7.45
C VAL A 100 -27.32 43.81 -6.25
N PHE A 101 -27.08 42.82 -5.39
CA PHE A 101 -27.93 42.61 -4.20
C PHE A 101 -27.72 43.72 -3.16
N LYS A 102 -26.47 44.10 -2.87
CA LYS A 102 -26.17 45.25 -1.99
C LYS A 102 -26.63 46.58 -2.57
N ARG A 103 -26.52 46.79 -3.89
CA ARG A 103 -27.04 47.98 -4.58
C ARG A 103 -28.56 47.99 -4.66
N MET A 104 -29.21 46.83 -4.76
CA MET A 104 -30.67 46.73 -4.68
C MET A 104 -31.15 46.96 -3.25
N GLU A 105 -30.49 46.40 -2.22
CA GLU A 105 -30.80 46.69 -0.83
C GLU A 105 -30.58 48.17 -0.50
N SER A 106 -29.49 48.77 -0.97
CA SER A 106 -29.24 50.21 -0.85
C SER A 106 -30.31 51.03 -1.58
N LYS A 107 -30.66 50.68 -2.82
CA LYS A 107 -31.73 51.38 -3.56
C LYS A 107 -33.11 51.17 -2.93
N VAL A 108 -33.40 50.00 -2.38
CA VAL A 108 -34.66 49.71 -1.67
C VAL A 108 -34.68 50.47 -0.34
N ALA A 109 -33.56 50.59 0.36
CA ALA A 109 -33.42 51.44 1.54
C ALA A 109 -33.58 52.93 1.20
N ASP A 110 -33.01 53.39 0.09
CA ASP A 110 -33.15 54.76 -0.41
C ASP A 110 -34.60 55.06 -0.81
N ILE A 111 -35.27 54.12 -1.50
CA ILE A 111 -36.69 54.23 -1.85
C ILE A 111 -37.57 54.20 -0.59
N SER A 112 -37.27 53.33 0.37
CA SER A 112 -37.98 53.25 1.65
C SER A 112 -37.82 54.53 2.46
N ASN A 113 -36.61 55.08 2.51
CA ASN A 113 -36.32 56.38 3.14
C ASN A 113 -36.99 57.53 2.39
N ALA A 114 -36.97 57.54 1.06
CA ALA A 114 -37.66 58.55 0.27
C ALA A 114 -39.18 58.48 0.44
N LEU A 115 -39.76 57.28 0.53
CA LEU A 115 -41.17 57.07 0.84
C LEU A 115 -41.50 57.47 2.28
N LYS A 116 -40.59 57.25 3.23
CA LYS A 116 -40.72 57.65 4.62
C LYS A 116 -40.63 59.17 4.79
N VAL A 117 -39.69 59.83 4.12
CA VAL A 117 -39.60 61.30 4.04
C VAL A 117 -40.83 61.89 3.35
N LYS A 118 -41.31 61.27 2.27
CA LYS A 118 -42.53 61.70 1.57
C LYS A 118 -43.77 61.49 2.44
N SER A 119 -43.83 60.38 3.19
CA SER A 119 -44.82 60.14 4.24
C SER A 119 -44.72 61.20 5.33
N ASP A 120 -43.55 61.48 5.88
CA ASP A 120 -43.34 62.47 6.95
C ASP A 120 -43.62 63.91 6.48
N VAL A 121 -43.44 64.23 5.19
CA VAL A 121 -43.85 65.50 4.58
C VAL A 121 -45.36 65.57 4.36
N ILE A 122 -46.00 64.44 4.00
CA ILE A 122 -47.47 64.36 3.84
C ILE A 122 -48.16 64.39 5.22
N TYR A 123 -47.64 63.68 6.22
CA TYR A 123 -48.16 63.65 7.60
C TYR A 123 -47.75 64.90 8.40
N GLY A 124 -46.60 65.52 8.11
CA GLY A 124 -46.20 66.82 8.64
C GLY A 124 -47.06 67.97 8.11
N ASN A 125 -47.50 67.91 6.84
CA ASN A 125 -48.49 68.85 6.30
C ASN A 125 -49.93 68.53 6.74
N ASN A 126 -50.25 67.27 7.05
CA ASN A 126 -51.55 66.87 7.58
C ASN A 126 -51.71 67.10 9.09
N ASN A 127 -50.65 67.40 9.85
CA ASN A 127 -50.76 67.77 11.28
C ASN A 127 -51.39 69.17 11.51
N ARG A 128 -51.92 69.80 10.46
CA ARG A 128 -52.84 70.95 10.55
C ARG A 128 -54.31 70.59 10.28
N LEU A 129 -54.62 69.33 9.97
CA LEU A 129 -55.99 68.84 9.77
C LEU A 129 -56.20 67.47 10.45
N ASN A 130 -57.12 67.44 11.41
CA ASN A 130 -57.75 66.27 12.03
C ASN A 130 -56.93 65.67 13.18
N TYR A 131 -57.17 65.91 14.48
CA TYR A 131 -58.45 65.84 15.19
C TYR A 131 -59.45 64.91 14.51
N LEU A 132 -59.31 63.61 14.76
CA LEU A 132 -60.39 62.74 15.25
C LEU A 132 -59.96 61.28 15.16
N ASN A 133 -60.19 60.58 16.27
CA ASN A 133 -60.27 59.14 16.47
C ASN A 133 -58.95 58.35 16.60
N GLY A 134 -58.72 57.94 17.85
CA GLY A 134 -57.85 56.84 18.21
C GLY A 134 -58.53 55.48 17.99
N ASP A 135 -57.74 54.43 17.86
CA ASP A 135 -57.40 53.53 18.98
C ASP A 135 -56.51 52.37 18.50
N HIS A 136 -55.61 52.00 19.42
CA HIS A 136 -54.69 50.85 19.57
C HIS A 136 -54.61 49.79 18.45
N ALA A 137 -53.46 49.50 17.84
CA ALA A 137 -52.14 49.04 18.37
C ALA A 137 -52.14 47.61 18.96
N HIS A 138 -51.55 46.66 18.22
CA HIS A 138 -50.80 45.54 18.79
C HIS A 138 -49.50 45.32 17.99
N TYR A 139 -48.42 45.12 18.74
CA TYR A 139 -47.01 45.22 18.38
C TYR A 139 -46.35 43.83 18.48
N PHE A 140 -45.44 43.52 17.54
CA PHE A 140 -44.15 42.82 17.66
C PHE A 140 -43.95 41.49 18.44
N GLY A 141 -43.04 40.65 17.91
CA GLY A 141 -42.21 39.79 18.76
C GLY A 141 -41.47 38.63 18.07
N LEU A 142 -40.17 38.82 17.83
CA LEU A 142 -39.19 37.87 17.28
C LEU A 142 -38.64 36.83 18.29
N LYS A 143 -37.90 35.83 17.75
CA LYS A 143 -36.63 35.19 18.22
C LYS A 143 -36.62 33.76 18.81
N SER A 144 -36.01 32.85 18.03
CA SER A 144 -34.82 31.99 18.29
C SER A 144 -34.66 31.17 19.59
N ASN A 145 -34.44 29.85 19.46
CA ASN A 145 -33.25 29.06 19.90
C ASN A 145 -33.58 27.62 20.35
N GLY A 146 -32.70 26.65 20.01
CA GLY A 146 -32.29 25.57 20.93
C GLY A 146 -32.70 24.12 20.62
N LEU A 147 -31.73 23.33 20.12
CA LEU A 147 -31.53 21.88 20.41
C LEU A 147 -31.51 21.63 21.94
N PRO A 148 -31.68 20.40 22.50
CA PRO A 148 -31.00 19.15 22.09
C PRO A 148 -31.83 17.85 22.37
N PRO A 149 -31.25 16.65 22.69
CA PRO A 149 -31.42 15.42 21.90
C PRO A 149 -32.21 14.31 22.62
N GLU A 150 -32.72 13.31 21.89
CA GLU A 150 -33.16 12.04 22.50
C GLU A 150 -32.39 10.86 21.95
N ASN A 151 -31.96 10.04 22.91
CA ASN A 151 -30.98 8.97 22.83
C ASN A 151 -31.48 7.70 22.13
N PRO A 152 -30.54 6.87 21.62
CA PRO A 152 -30.76 5.51 21.19
C PRO A 152 -30.49 4.50 22.33
N SER A 153 -31.25 3.41 22.41
CA SER A 153 -30.83 2.12 23.00
C SER A 153 -31.89 1.06 22.80
N PHE A 154 -31.52 -0.06 22.17
CA PHE A 154 -31.59 -1.42 22.71
C PHE A 154 -31.11 -2.41 21.64
N ALA A 155 -29.84 -2.84 21.71
CA ALA A 155 -29.39 -4.12 21.17
C ALA A 155 -28.17 -4.60 21.95
N VAL A 156 -28.30 -5.81 22.49
CA VAL A 156 -27.43 -6.49 23.43
C VAL A 156 -26.25 -7.17 22.70
N PRO A 157 -25.01 -7.13 23.21
CA PRO A 157 -23.89 -7.94 22.73
C PRO A 157 -23.66 -9.20 23.60
N PRO A 158 -23.14 -10.32 23.05
CA PRO A 158 -22.62 -11.41 23.87
C PRO A 158 -21.12 -11.25 24.17
N ASN A 159 -20.89 -11.40 25.47
CA ASN A 159 -19.67 -11.48 26.26
C ASN A 159 -18.48 -12.27 25.68
N MET A 160 -17.27 -11.70 25.82
CA MET A 160 -16.00 -12.43 25.87
C MET A 160 -15.74 -12.91 27.31
N HIS A 161 -15.27 -14.14 27.48
CA HIS A 161 -14.52 -14.58 28.66
C HIS A 161 -13.28 -15.35 28.19
N ALA A 162 -12.11 -14.98 28.70
CA ALA A 162 -10.85 -15.70 28.60
C ALA A 162 -10.59 -16.48 29.93
N PRO A 163 -9.40 -17.05 30.18
CA PRO A 163 -8.86 -18.32 29.67
C PRO A 163 -8.68 -19.36 30.80
N GLY A 164 -8.63 -20.67 30.47
CA GLY A 164 -8.39 -21.74 31.45
C GLY A 164 -7.50 -22.85 30.89
N TYR A 165 -6.28 -22.93 31.42
CA TYR A 165 -5.30 -23.99 31.19
C TYR A 165 -5.85 -25.37 31.59
N MET A 166 -5.69 -26.40 30.74
CA MET A 166 -5.69 -27.79 31.19
C MET A 166 -4.73 -28.64 30.33
N TYR A 167 -3.89 -29.38 31.05
CA TYR A 167 -2.81 -30.25 30.58
C TYR A 167 -3.28 -31.36 29.62
N GLY A 168 -2.44 -31.64 28.62
CA GLY A 168 -2.59 -32.80 27.75
C GLY A 168 -2.23 -34.11 28.45
N TYR A 169 -3.06 -35.12 28.23
CA TYR A 169 -2.70 -36.54 28.37
C TYR A 169 -3.26 -37.30 27.17
N ARG A 170 -2.36 -37.90 26.39
CA ARG A 170 -2.64 -38.82 25.28
C ARG A 170 -2.81 -40.24 25.85
N PRO A 171 -3.90 -40.98 25.57
CA PRO A 171 -4.01 -42.40 25.91
C PRO A 171 -3.36 -43.31 24.84
N PRO A 172 -3.02 -44.56 25.19
CA PRO A 172 -2.32 -45.50 24.32
C PRO A 172 -3.21 -46.09 23.22
N THR A 173 -2.56 -46.44 22.11
CA THR A 173 -3.09 -47.00 20.85
C THR A 173 -3.91 -48.29 21.03
N GLY A 174 -5.03 -48.39 20.30
CA GLY A 174 -5.73 -49.68 20.10
C GLY A 174 -7.27 -49.69 20.04
N LEU A 175 -7.96 -48.59 19.67
CA LEU A 175 -9.43 -48.57 19.52
C LEU A 175 -9.90 -47.76 18.29
N GLU A 176 -9.30 -48.02 17.13
CA GLU A 176 -9.80 -47.49 15.87
C GLU A 176 -10.90 -48.41 15.32
N GLY A 177 -12.15 -47.93 15.34
CA GLY A 177 -13.31 -48.65 14.79
C GLY A 177 -14.60 -48.60 15.64
N LEU A 178 -14.57 -48.04 16.86
CA LEU A 178 -15.73 -47.97 17.76
C LEU A 178 -16.33 -46.55 17.81
N SER A 179 -17.65 -46.46 17.99
CA SER A 179 -18.31 -45.15 18.14
C SER A 179 -17.94 -44.48 19.47
N ILE A 180 -18.05 -43.14 19.52
CA ILE A 180 -17.74 -42.32 20.71
C ILE A 180 -18.53 -42.78 21.95
N GLU A 181 -19.75 -43.29 21.75
CA GLU A 181 -20.58 -43.88 22.82
C GLU A 181 -20.02 -45.20 23.36
N GLN A 182 -19.50 -46.06 22.47
CA GLN A 182 -18.94 -47.38 22.83
C GLN A 182 -17.60 -47.24 23.56
N GLN A 183 -16.78 -46.27 23.16
CA GLN A 183 -15.55 -45.94 23.90
C GLN A 183 -15.86 -45.42 25.31
N ARG A 184 -16.93 -44.63 25.50
CA ARG A 184 -17.38 -44.20 26.85
C ARG A 184 -17.82 -45.36 27.74
N GLN A 185 -18.52 -46.35 27.17
CA GLN A 185 -18.95 -47.54 27.93
C GLN A 185 -17.78 -48.43 28.34
N TYR A 186 -16.79 -48.63 27.46
CA TYR A 186 -15.58 -49.39 27.79
C TYR A 186 -14.79 -48.76 28.96
N TYR A 187 -14.63 -47.43 28.94
CA TYR A 187 -13.96 -46.70 30.02
C TYR A 187 -14.75 -46.70 31.34
N GLN A 188 -16.07 -46.83 31.31
CA GLN A 188 -16.87 -47.02 32.52
C GLN A 188 -16.72 -48.43 33.12
N PHE A 189 -16.60 -49.46 32.29
CA PHE A 189 -16.40 -50.84 32.73
C PHE A 189 -15.02 -51.07 33.38
N TYR A 190 -13.95 -50.56 32.76
CA TYR A 190 -12.58 -50.66 33.29
C TYR A 190 -12.37 -49.92 34.62
N ARG A 191 -13.19 -48.89 34.90
CA ARG A 191 -13.16 -48.14 36.15
C ARG A 191 -13.79 -48.88 37.32
N GLN A 192 -14.59 -49.91 37.05
CA GLN A 192 -15.42 -50.58 38.06
C GLN A 192 -14.91 -51.98 38.43
N PHE A 193 -14.15 -52.65 37.56
CA PHE A 193 -13.61 -53.98 37.82
C PHE A 193 -12.20 -54.10 37.23
N GLY A 194 -11.16 -53.79 38.02
CA GLY A 194 -9.77 -54.05 37.61
C GLY A 194 -9.49 -55.55 37.43
N PRO A 195 -8.46 -55.96 36.67
CA PRO A 195 -8.15 -57.38 36.49
C PRO A 195 -7.52 -57.96 37.76
N VAL A 196 -8.10 -59.06 38.26
CA VAL A 196 -7.57 -59.89 39.36
C VAL A 196 -7.04 -61.18 38.73
N ASP A 197 -5.72 -61.36 38.77
CA ASP A 197 -5.06 -62.64 38.54
C ASP A 197 -5.08 -63.45 39.84
N TYR A 198 -5.52 -64.72 39.77
CA TYR A 198 -5.26 -65.69 40.84
C TYR A 198 -5.04 -67.10 40.26
N VAL A 199 -3.78 -67.51 40.29
CA VAL A 199 -3.33 -68.91 40.24
C VAL A 199 -3.22 -69.39 41.69
N VAL A 200 -3.82 -70.53 42.05
CA VAL A 200 -3.56 -71.20 43.34
C VAL A 200 -3.17 -72.65 43.11
N ASN A 201 -1.94 -72.95 43.53
CA ASN A 201 -1.31 -74.25 43.61
C ASN A 201 -1.46 -74.74 45.06
N MET A 202 -1.96 -75.97 45.29
CA MET A 202 -2.47 -76.44 46.59
C MET A 202 -1.63 -77.60 47.17
N ASP A 203 -0.31 -77.41 47.28
CA ASP A 203 0.62 -78.43 47.85
C ASP A 203 0.99 -78.18 49.34
N SER A 204 0.32 -77.24 50.02
CA SER A 204 0.76 -76.76 51.34
C SER A 204 0.18 -77.52 52.56
N HIS A 205 -0.73 -78.49 52.41
CA HIS A 205 -1.48 -79.00 53.57
C HIS A 205 -1.18 -80.44 54.03
N GLN A 206 -0.36 -81.21 53.31
CA GLN A 206 -0.06 -82.60 53.73
C GLN A 206 1.16 -82.74 54.67
N ALA A 207 1.95 -81.68 54.88
CA ALA A 207 3.20 -81.75 55.65
C ALA A 207 3.05 -81.60 57.18
N ALA A 208 1.93 -81.08 57.69
CA ALA A 208 1.78 -80.75 59.12
C ALA A 208 1.25 -81.91 59.99
N ASN A 209 0.64 -82.95 59.42
CA ASN A 209 -0.08 -83.97 60.19
C ASN A 209 0.68 -85.29 60.42
N ARG A 210 2.00 -85.33 60.16
CA ARG A 210 2.80 -86.56 60.31
C ARG A 210 3.71 -86.59 61.56
N MET A 211 3.63 -85.59 62.46
CA MET A 211 4.60 -85.43 63.56
C MET A 211 4.06 -85.41 65.01
N LEU A 212 2.80 -85.78 65.28
CA LEU A 212 2.33 -85.90 66.66
C LEU A 212 1.34 -87.07 66.81
N LEU A 213 1.84 -88.25 67.20
CA LEU A 213 1.23 -89.15 68.20
C LEU A 213 2.03 -90.46 68.27
N GLN A 214 3.03 -90.46 69.15
CA GLN A 214 3.75 -91.64 69.64
C GLN A 214 3.45 -91.76 71.15
N ASN A 215 2.96 -92.94 71.56
CA ASN A 215 2.99 -93.54 72.91
C ASN A 215 2.45 -92.75 74.13
N GLY A 216 1.43 -93.32 74.79
CA GLY A 216 1.22 -93.12 76.23
C GLY A 216 -0.22 -93.00 76.71
N SER A 217 -0.90 -94.13 76.89
CA SER A 217 -1.71 -94.49 78.07
C SER A 217 -2.54 -93.41 78.80
N GLU A 218 -3.84 -93.64 78.75
CA GLU A 218 -4.82 -93.58 79.84
C GLU A 218 -5.53 -92.26 80.18
N LYS A 219 -6.83 -92.31 79.87
CA LYS A 219 -7.94 -91.69 80.63
C LYS A 219 -8.19 -90.20 80.38
N ALA A 220 -8.02 -89.77 79.14
CA ALA A 220 -9.04 -88.96 78.44
C ALA A 220 -9.44 -89.57 77.08
N ASP A 221 -8.86 -90.73 76.75
CA ASP A 221 -8.68 -91.15 75.36
C ASP A 221 -9.74 -92.13 74.84
N THR A 222 -10.78 -92.52 75.59
CA THR A 222 -11.84 -93.37 75.00
C THR A 222 -12.80 -92.57 74.13
N VAL A 223 -13.01 -91.28 74.42
CA VAL A 223 -13.80 -90.37 73.58
C VAL A 223 -12.95 -89.81 72.43
N ASN A 224 -11.69 -89.41 72.71
CA ASN A 224 -10.77 -88.97 71.67
C ASN A 224 -10.27 -90.12 70.77
N SER A 225 -10.02 -91.35 71.25
CA SER A 225 -9.62 -92.47 70.40
C SER A 225 -10.74 -92.90 69.46
N ALA A 226 -11.99 -93.00 69.94
CA ALA A 226 -13.12 -93.35 69.07
C ALA A 226 -13.42 -92.24 68.04
N GLN A 227 -13.29 -90.97 68.43
CA GLN A 227 -13.51 -89.83 67.54
C GLN A 227 -12.34 -89.63 66.56
N ILE A 228 -11.09 -89.91 66.98
CA ILE A 228 -9.91 -89.97 66.10
C ILE A 228 -10.03 -91.16 65.14
N GLU A 229 -10.49 -92.32 65.60
CA GLU A 229 -10.69 -93.52 64.77
C GLU A 229 -11.80 -93.30 63.74
N GLN A 230 -12.90 -92.64 64.13
CA GLN A 230 -13.95 -92.21 63.20
C GLN A 230 -13.44 -91.16 62.19
N LEU A 231 -12.66 -90.17 62.62
CA LEU A 231 -12.05 -89.18 61.71
C LEU A 231 -10.98 -89.80 60.81
N LEU A 232 -10.24 -90.82 61.27
CA LEU A 232 -9.29 -91.57 60.46
C LEU A 232 -10.00 -92.45 59.43
N GLN A 233 -11.13 -93.07 59.81
CA GLN A 233 -11.98 -93.80 58.89
C GLN A 233 -12.60 -92.86 57.84
N GLU A 234 -13.17 -91.74 58.26
CA GLU A 234 -13.74 -90.73 57.37
C GLU A 234 -12.68 -90.12 56.46
N LYS A 235 -11.47 -89.83 56.99
CA LYS A 235 -10.32 -89.41 56.18
C LYS A 235 -9.92 -90.50 55.18
N GLY A 236 -9.93 -91.77 55.56
CA GLY A 236 -9.64 -92.90 54.67
C GLY A 236 -10.68 -93.03 53.56
N GLU A 237 -11.96 -92.89 53.89
CA GLU A 237 -13.08 -92.90 52.94
C GLU A 237 -13.01 -91.70 51.99
N LEU A 238 -12.74 -90.49 52.49
CA LEU A 238 -12.54 -89.29 51.66
C LEU A 238 -11.29 -89.40 50.79
N THR A 239 -10.19 -89.96 51.29
CA THR A 239 -8.96 -90.20 50.51
C THR A 239 -9.24 -91.20 49.38
N THR A 240 -9.94 -92.29 49.68
CA THR A 240 -10.37 -93.27 48.66
C THR A 240 -11.29 -92.61 47.62
N ARG A 241 -12.16 -91.69 48.04
CA ARG A 241 -13.06 -90.97 47.14
C ARG A 241 -12.33 -89.94 46.27
N ILE A 242 -11.33 -89.27 46.82
CA ILE A 242 -10.42 -88.40 46.06
C ILE A 242 -9.64 -89.22 45.03
N GLU A 243 -9.06 -90.36 45.41
CA GLU A 243 -8.37 -91.27 44.49
C GLU A 243 -9.31 -91.77 43.38
N GLN A 244 -10.57 -92.07 43.70
CA GLN A 244 -11.59 -92.42 42.71
C GLN A 244 -11.89 -91.26 41.75
N TYR A 245 -12.04 -90.03 42.26
CA TYR A 245 -12.27 -88.86 41.41
C TYR A 245 -11.05 -88.50 40.57
N GLU A 246 -9.84 -88.58 41.11
CA GLU A 246 -8.59 -88.40 40.35
C GLU A 246 -8.44 -89.45 39.26
N GLY A 247 -8.79 -90.70 39.56
CA GLY A 247 -8.85 -91.78 38.57
C GLY A 247 -9.87 -91.50 37.47
N SER A 248 -11.05 -90.98 37.82
CA SER A 248 -12.09 -90.60 36.84
C SER A 248 -11.67 -89.38 36.00
N PHE A 249 -11.02 -88.39 36.61
CA PHE A 249 -10.54 -87.19 35.93
C PHE A 249 -9.42 -87.51 34.95
N LYS A 250 -8.48 -88.40 35.33
CA LYS A 250 -7.44 -88.89 34.41
C LYS A 250 -8.03 -89.61 33.21
N LYS A 251 -9.07 -90.43 33.40
CA LYS A 251 -9.80 -91.09 32.29
C LYS A 251 -10.49 -90.07 31.38
N LEU A 252 -11.24 -89.12 31.95
CA LEU A 252 -11.91 -88.07 31.18
C LEU A 252 -10.93 -87.15 30.46
N SER A 253 -9.77 -86.84 31.05
CA SER A 253 -8.73 -86.09 30.37
C SER A 253 -8.15 -86.86 29.20
N ALA A 254 -7.87 -88.16 29.38
CA ALA A 254 -7.38 -89.01 28.31
C ALA A 254 -8.40 -89.15 27.16
N GLU A 255 -9.69 -89.28 27.48
CA GLU A 255 -10.79 -89.29 26.48
C GLU A 255 -10.89 -87.94 25.74
N ARG A 256 -10.78 -86.81 26.44
CA ARG A 256 -10.78 -85.48 25.84
C ARG A 256 -9.57 -85.29 24.91
N ASP A 257 -8.38 -85.71 25.34
CA ASP A 257 -7.16 -85.65 24.53
C ASP A 257 -7.28 -86.55 23.28
N GLN A 258 -7.85 -87.75 23.42
CA GLN A 258 -8.11 -88.65 22.30
C GLN A 258 -9.11 -88.07 21.30
N ILE A 259 -10.23 -87.50 21.78
CA ILE A 259 -11.22 -86.84 20.92
C ILE A 259 -10.61 -85.61 20.22
N SER A 260 -9.79 -84.84 20.92
CA SER A 260 -9.11 -83.68 20.33
C SER A 260 -8.12 -84.09 19.23
N GLN A 261 -7.42 -85.23 19.40
CA GLN A 261 -6.59 -85.82 18.35
C GLN A 261 -7.43 -86.27 17.15
N GLN A 262 -8.55 -86.93 17.38
CA GLN A 262 -9.47 -87.33 16.30
C GLN A 262 -10.02 -86.13 15.52
N TYR A 263 -10.35 -85.02 16.19
CA TYR A 263 -10.77 -83.79 15.50
C TYR A 263 -9.63 -83.16 14.69
N GLN A 264 -8.39 -83.17 15.20
CA GLN A 264 -7.24 -82.69 14.43
C GLN A 264 -6.99 -83.54 13.19
N GLU A 265 -7.01 -84.87 13.32
CA GLU A 265 -6.88 -85.78 12.18
C GLU A 265 -7.99 -85.58 11.14
N TYR A 266 -9.22 -85.31 11.60
CA TYR A 266 -10.35 -85.02 10.73
C TYR A 266 -10.20 -83.67 9.99
N ILE A 267 -9.72 -82.63 10.69
CA ILE A 267 -9.41 -81.33 10.08
C ILE A 267 -8.31 -81.49 9.03
N ASP A 268 -7.23 -82.23 9.34
CA ASP A 268 -6.15 -82.52 8.40
C ASP A 268 -6.65 -83.27 7.17
N GLN A 269 -7.57 -84.23 7.35
CA GLN A 269 -8.17 -84.96 6.25
C GLN A 269 -9.04 -84.04 5.36
N LEU A 270 -9.86 -83.18 5.96
CA LEU A 270 -10.66 -82.19 5.23
C LEU A 270 -9.78 -81.18 4.51
N GLN A 271 -8.67 -80.75 5.12
CA GLN A 271 -7.73 -79.82 4.53
C GLN A 271 -7.00 -80.45 3.33
N LYS A 272 -6.62 -81.72 3.43
CA LYS A 272 -6.09 -82.50 2.28
C LYS A 272 -7.11 -82.68 1.17
N GLN A 273 -8.37 -82.97 1.49
CA GLN A 273 -9.43 -83.06 0.49
C GLN A 273 -9.69 -81.71 -0.19
N SER A 274 -9.70 -80.62 0.58
CA SER A 274 -9.84 -79.26 0.07
C SER A 274 -8.70 -78.90 -0.89
N GLN A 275 -7.44 -79.18 -0.50
CA GLN A 275 -6.28 -78.97 -1.36
C GLN A 275 -6.33 -79.84 -2.63
N SER A 276 -6.73 -81.11 -2.53
CA SER A 276 -6.87 -81.98 -3.68
C SER A 276 -7.96 -81.50 -4.65
N MET A 277 -9.10 -81.02 -4.13
CA MET A 277 -10.15 -80.42 -4.96
C MET A 277 -9.67 -79.11 -5.59
N GLN A 278 -8.90 -78.29 -4.86
CA GLN A 278 -8.33 -77.06 -5.39
C GLN A 278 -7.39 -77.33 -6.57
N VAL A 279 -6.53 -78.35 -6.46
CA VAL A 279 -5.64 -78.78 -7.55
C VAL A 279 -6.44 -79.32 -8.74
N GLN A 280 -7.52 -80.06 -8.51
CA GLN A 280 -8.41 -80.50 -9.59
C GLN A 280 -9.12 -79.33 -10.27
N ILE A 281 -9.56 -78.32 -9.52
CA ILE A 281 -10.18 -77.11 -10.08
C ILE A 281 -9.17 -76.33 -10.93
N THR A 282 -7.92 -76.16 -10.48
CA THR A 282 -6.90 -75.49 -11.29
C THR A 282 -6.51 -76.30 -12.53
N SER A 283 -6.44 -77.64 -12.43
CA SER A 283 -6.22 -78.51 -13.60
C SER A 283 -7.37 -78.40 -14.60
N LEU A 284 -8.62 -78.50 -14.14
CA LEU A 284 -9.80 -78.38 -14.99
C LEU A 284 -9.97 -76.97 -15.56
N ALA A 285 -9.56 -75.93 -14.82
CA ALA A 285 -9.50 -74.57 -15.34
C ALA A 285 -8.46 -74.45 -16.46
N GLY A 286 -7.26 -75.02 -16.28
CA GLY A 286 -6.24 -75.10 -17.32
C GLY A 286 -6.70 -75.89 -18.56
N GLU A 287 -7.35 -77.04 -18.36
CA GLU A 287 -7.95 -77.82 -19.44
C GLU A 287 -9.09 -77.06 -20.13
N LYS A 288 -9.91 -76.32 -19.38
CA LYS A 288 -10.97 -75.47 -19.93
C LYS A 288 -10.37 -74.34 -20.76
N ASP A 289 -9.31 -73.68 -20.29
CA ASP A 289 -8.64 -72.62 -21.02
C ASP A 289 -7.98 -73.16 -22.29
N GLN A 290 -7.36 -74.34 -22.22
CA GLN A 290 -6.83 -75.05 -23.39
C GLN A 290 -7.94 -75.44 -24.38
N LEU A 291 -9.07 -75.97 -23.91
CA LEU A 291 -10.21 -76.31 -24.75
C LEU A 291 -10.88 -75.06 -25.33
N GLN A 292 -10.91 -73.96 -24.59
CA GLN A 292 -11.44 -72.68 -25.04
C GLN A 292 -10.52 -72.05 -26.09
N GLN A 293 -9.21 -72.20 -25.93
CA GLN A 293 -8.22 -71.81 -26.92
C GLN A 293 -8.30 -72.71 -28.17
N GLN A 294 -8.39 -74.03 -28.01
CA GLN A 294 -8.65 -74.96 -29.11
C GLN A 294 -9.98 -74.67 -29.80
N TYR A 295 -11.02 -74.29 -29.06
CA TYR A 295 -12.32 -73.88 -29.61
C TYR A 295 -12.20 -72.56 -30.35
N ALA A 296 -11.44 -71.58 -29.85
CA ALA A 296 -11.16 -70.33 -30.55
C ALA A 296 -10.32 -70.55 -31.82
N ASP A 297 -9.34 -71.45 -31.78
CA ASP A 297 -8.53 -71.83 -32.94
C ASP A 297 -9.36 -72.60 -33.96
N LEU A 298 -10.17 -73.57 -33.53
CA LEU A 298 -11.14 -74.27 -34.38
C LEU A 298 -12.21 -73.31 -34.90
N GLN A 299 -12.63 -72.29 -34.14
CA GLN A 299 -13.54 -71.25 -34.59
C GLN A 299 -12.87 -70.36 -35.63
N ASN A 300 -11.60 -70.00 -35.46
CA ASN A 300 -10.80 -69.27 -36.44
C ASN A 300 -10.56 -70.08 -37.71
N VAL A 301 -10.27 -71.37 -37.60
CA VAL A 301 -10.13 -72.30 -38.74
C VAL A 301 -11.49 -72.52 -39.41
N THR A 302 -12.57 -72.66 -38.64
CA THR A 302 -13.94 -72.77 -39.16
C THR A 302 -14.38 -71.45 -39.79
N GLN A 303 -13.94 -70.30 -39.29
CA GLN A 303 -14.19 -68.97 -39.86
C GLN A 303 -13.29 -68.70 -41.07
N GLN A 304 -12.10 -69.31 -41.15
CA GLN A 304 -11.27 -69.36 -42.36
C GLN A 304 -11.83 -70.32 -43.42
N MET A 305 -12.40 -71.46 -43.01
CA MET A 305 -13.05 -72.41 -43.92
C MET A 305 -14.41 -71.90 -44.36
N LYS A 306 -15.16 -71.20 -43.49
CA LYS A 306 -16.36 -70.42 -43.83
C LYS A 306 -15.98 -69.24 -44.71
N SER A 307 -14.94 -68.46 -44.44
CA SER A 307 -14.53 -67.39 -45.38
C SER A 307 -14.03 -67.94 -46.73
N LYS A 308 -13.51 -69.17 -46.79
CA LYS A 308 -13.21 -69.91 -48.03
C LYS A 308 -14.43 -70.57 -48.70
N HIS A 309 -15.51 -70.85 -47.97
CA HIS A 309 -16.74 -71.46 -48.46
C HIS A 309 -17.80 -70.40 -48.84
N ASP A 310 -17.89 -69.32 -48.07
CA ASP A 310 -18.72 -68.12 -48.27
C ASP A 310 -18.16 -67.24 -49.40
N SER A 311 -16.87 -67.38 -49.74
CA SER A 311 -16.30 -66.85 -51.00
C SER A 311 -16.59 -67.72 -52.23
N ALA A 312 -17.17 -68.91 -52.06
CA ALA A 312 -17.51 -69.81 -53.17
C ALA A 312 -19.03 -69.97 -53.42
N GLU A 313 -19.91 -69.73 -52.43
CA GLU A 313 -21.34 -70.10 -52.59
C GLU A 313 -22.38 -69.03 -52.18
N VAL A 314 -21.99 -67.94 -51.48
CA VAL A 314 -22.93 -66.87 -51.02
C VAL A 314 -22.54 -65.47 -51.54
N GLN A 315 -21.48 -65.38 -52.35
CA GLN A 315 -20.88 -64.16 -52.90
C GLN A 315 -21.68 -63.43 -54.01
N VAL A 316 -22.93 -63.80 -54.29
CA VAL A 316 -23.70 -63.22 -55.41
C VAL A 316 -24.92 -62.38 -54.99
N SER A 317 -25.41 -62.41 -53.74
CA SER A 317 -26.64 -61.64 -53.43
C SER A 317 -26.75 -60.91 -52.08
N SER A 318 -26.18 -61.39 -50.97
CA SER A 318 -26.26 -60.67 -49.67
C SER A 318 -24.99 -59.90 -49.30
N THR A 319 -23.83 -60.33 -49.82
CA THR A 319 -22.53 -59.64 -49.66
C THR A 319 -22.42 -58.36 -50.49
N GLN A 320 -23.30 -58.13 -51.47
CA GLN A 320 -23.35 -56.89 -52.25
C GLN A 320 -23.83 -55.70 -51.39
N ALA A 321 -24.85 -55.90 -50.55
CA ALA A 321 -25.46 -54.82 -49.75
C ALA A 321 -24.61 -54.39 -48.54
N GLU A 322 -24.04 -55.33 -47.77
CA GLU A 322 -23.12 -55.00 -46.66
C GLU A 322 -21.75 -54.49 -47.18
N LYS A 323 -21.29 -54.96 -48.35
CA LYS A 323 -20.08 -54.43 -49.00
C LYS A 323 -20.31 -53.02 -49.55
N GLU A 324 -21.47 -52.73 -50.14
CA GLU A 324 -21.84 -51.36 -50.55
C GLU A 324 -21.91 -50.43 -49.34
N GLN A 325 -22.48 -50.87 -48.21
CA GLN A 325 -22.55 -50.07 -46.98
C GLN A 325 -21.18 -49.84 -46.32
N LEU A 326 -20.31 -50.85 -46.24
CA LEU A 326 -18.93 -50.71 -45.73
C LEU A 326 -18.03 -49.95 -46.73
N GLN A 327 -18.24 -50.08 -48.04
CA GLN A 327 -17.56 -49.27 -49.05
C GLN A 327 -17.99 -47.80 -48.97
N GLU A 328 -19.25 -47.53 -48.68
CA GLU A 328 -19.75 -46.17 -48.46
C GLU A 328 -19.22 -45.57 -47.16
N GLN A 329 -19.14 -46.34 -46.06
CA GLN A 329 -18.50 -45.89 -44.82
C GLN A 329 -16.99 -45.65 -45.00
N LEU A 330 -16.27 -46.52 -45.73
CA LEU A 330 -14.86 -46.31 -46.06
C LEU A 330 -14.67 -45.11 -46.98
N ALA A 331 -15.54 -44.89 -47.97
CA ALA A 331 -15.51 -43.71 -48.82
C ALA A 331 -15.82 -42.43 -48.03
N GLN A 332 -16.76 -42.48 -47.08
CA GLN A 332 -17.06 -41.37 -46.17
C GLN A 332 -15.87 -41.07 -45.26
N LEU A 333 -15.26 -42.07 -44.63
CA LEU A 333 -14.05 -41.91 -43.81
C LEU A 333 -12.86 -41.40 -44.64
N GLN A 334 -12.68 -41.87 -45.88
CA GLN A 334 -11.67 -41.36 -46.80
C GLN A 334 -11.92 -39.90 -47.19
N SER A 335 -13.19 -39.53 -47.44
CA SER A 335 -13.56 -38.14 -47.73
C SER A 335 -13.37 -37.23 -46.51
N GLN A 336 -13.69 -37.71 -45.31
CA GLN A 336 -13.47 -36.98 -44.06
C GLN A 336 -11.98 -36.82 -43.78
N MET A 337 -11.17 -37.85 -44.02
CA MET A 337 -9.71 -37.77 -43.90
C MET A 337 -9.14 -36.77 -44.92
N GLN A 338 -9.62 -36.76 -46.17
CA GLN A 338 -9.20 -35.76 -47.16
C GLN A 338 -9.62 -34.34 -46.78
N VAL A 339 -10.83 -34.16 -46.26
CA VAL A 339 -11.30 -32.85 -45.79
C VAL A 339 -10.48 -32.40 -44.58
N LEU A 340 -10.26 -33.27 -43.59
CA LEU A 340 -9.44 -32.98 -42.41
C LEU A 340 -8.00 -32.65 -42.80
N GLN A 341 -7.40 -33.42 -43.71
CA GLN A 341 -6.07 -33.15 -44.24
C GLN A 341 -6.02 -31.78 -44.92
N LYS A 342 -7.00 -31.46 -45.78
CA LYS A 342 -7.08 -30.15 -46.44
C LYS A 342 -7.26 -29.02 -45.43
N THR A 343 -8.07 -29.22 -44.38
CA THR A 343 -8.24 -28.22 -43.32
C THR A 343 -6.97 -28.02 -42.50
N HIS A 344 -6.24 -29.09 -42.21
CA HIS A 344 -4.96 -29.03 -41.51
C HIS A 344 -3.91 -28.31 -42.39
N GLU A 345 -3.84 -28.63 -43.68
CA GLU A 345 -2.99 -27.92 -44.63
C GLU A 345 -3.32 -26.43 -44.68
N THR A 346 -4.61 -26.04 -44.73
CA THR A 346 -5.00 -24.64 -44.68
C THR A 346 -4.63 -23.97 -43.35
N GLN A 347 -4.81 -24.66 -42.22
CA GLN A 347 -4.43 -24.13 -40.91
C GLN A 347 -2.92 -23.96 -40.77
N VAL A 348 -2.12 -24.88 -41.32
CA VAL A 348 -0.66 -24.75 -41.36
C VAL A 348 -0.26 -23.55 -42.24
N THR A 349 -0.92 -23.37 -43.39
CA THR A 349 -0.66 -22.18 -44.22
C THR A 349 -1.05 -20.89 -43.51
N ASP A 350 -2.19 -20.86 -42.83
CA ASP A 350 -2.68 -19.68 -42.09
C ASP A 350 -1.76 -19.37 -40.92
N ASN A 351 -1.34 -20.38 -40.14
CA ASN A 351 -0.35 -20.22 -39.08
C ASN A 351 0.97 -19.68 -39.63
N SER A 352 1.44 -20.17 -40.78
CA SER A 352 2.66 -19.64 -41.41
C SER A 352 2.51 -18.18 -41.85
N GLN A 353 1.34 -17.76 -42.32
CA GLN A 353 1.04 -16.39 -42.68
C GLN A 353 0.95 -15.49 -41.44
N LEU A 354 0.31 -15.96 -40.38
CA LEU A 354 0.25 -15.26 -39.09
C LEU A 354 1.65 -15.08 -38.49
N SER A 355 2.51 -16.10 -38.51
CA SER A 355 3.90 -15.97 -38.06
C SER A 355 4.67 -14.92 -38.87
N ARG A 356 4.48 -14.85 -40.19
CA ARG A 356 5.08 -13.77 -41.02
C ARG A 356 4.55 -12.40 -40.64
N LEU A 357 3.24 -12.26 -40.42
CA LEU A 357 2.64 -10.99 -39.99
C LEU A 357 3.16 -10.57 -38.62
N ILE A 358 3.34 -11.51 -37.68
CA ILE A 358 3.92 -11.24 -36.36
C ILE A 358 5.32 -10.66 -36.53
N ILE A 359 6.18 -11.31 -37.32
CA ILE A 359 7.55 -10.82 -37.59
C ILE A 359 7.51 -9.40 -38.19
N GLU A 360 6.64 -9.13 -39.16
CA GLU A 360 6.50 -7.80 -39.75
C GLU A 360 6.03 -6.74 -38.73
N LYS A 361 5.12 -7.13 -37.81
CA LYS A 361 4.67 -6.24 -36.73
C LYS A 361 5.77 -6.01 -35.70
N GLU A 362 6.55 -7.03 -35.35
CA GLU A 362 7.71 -6.91 -34.45
C GLU A 362 8.77 -5.98 -35.05
N GLU A 363 9.10 -6.14 -36.33
CA GLU A 363 10.01 -5.22 -37.05
C GLU A 363 9.47 -3.79 -37.05
N ARG A 364 8.15 -3.62 -37.25
CA ARG A 364 7.52 -2.29 -37.21
C ARG A 364 7.55 -1.69 -35.80
N ILE A 365 7.34 -2.48 -34.76
CA ILE A 365 7.41 -2.06 -33.36
C ILE A 365 8.85 -1.63 -33.06
N MET A 366 9.85 -2.45 -33.37
CA MET A 366 11.26 -2.09 -33.19
C MET A 366 11.62 -0.78 -33.90
N ALA A 367 11.15 -0.58 -35.13
CA ALA A 367 11.38 0.67 -35.86
C ALA A 367 10.69 1.88 -35.21
N LEU A 368 9.51 1.70 -34.62
CA LEU A 368 8.81 2.76 -33.88
C LEU A 368 9.51 3.06 -32.56
N GLU A 369 9.94 2.05 -31.82
CA GLU A 369 10.72 2.19 -30.57
C GLU A 369 12.02 2.96 -30.81
N MET A 370 12.78 2.61 -31.86
CA MET A 370 13.97 3.37 -32.25
C MET A 370 13.66 4.83 -32.59
N ASN A 371 12.52 5.10 -33.23
CA ASN A 371 12.11 6.47 -33.53
C ASN A 371 11.72 7.24 -32.25
N VAL A 372 11.03 6.60 -31.31
CA VAL A 372 10.69 7.19 -30.01
C VAL A 372 11.96 7.50 -29.22
N GLN A 373 12.92 6.57 -29.19
CA GLN A 373 14.21 6.78 -28.53
C GLN A 373 14.95 7.97 -29.13
N ARG A 374 15.07 8.02 -30.47
CA ARG A 374 15.71 9.15 -31.16
C ARG A 374 14.99 10.47 -30.90
N LEU A 375 13.65 10.47 -30.88
CA LEU A 375 12.88 11.66 -30.55
C LEU A 375 13.14 12.10 -29.11
N GLY A 376 13.24 11.16 -28.17
CA GLY A 376 13.66 11.40 -26.79
C GLY A 376 15.02 12.06 -26.71
N ASP A 377 16.03 11.55 -27.41
CA ASP A 377 17.37 12.14 -27.46
C ASP A 377 17.33 13.58 -28.01
N THR A 378 16.60 13.81 -29.11
CA THR A 378 16.44 15.17 -29.66
C THR A 378 15.69 16.12 -28.73
N GLN A 379 14.77 15.60 -27.91
CA GLN A 379 14.05 16.39 -26.91
C GLN A 379 15.00 16.80 -25.78
N VAL A 380 15.83 15.87 -25.29
CA VAL A 380 16.86 16.18 -24.28
C VAL A 380 17.83 17.24 -24.79
N ASP A 381 18.27 17.15 -26.04
CA ASP A 381 19.14 18.18 -26.65
C ASP A 381 18.42 19.53 -26.78
N ARG A 382 17.13 19.53 -27.14
CA ARG A 382 16.29 20.73 -27.19
C ARG A 382 16.13 21.36 -25.80
N GLU A 383 15.91 20.55 -24.76
CA GLU A 383 15.78 21.02 -23.38
C GLU A 383 17.09 21.66 -22.88
N LYS A 384 18.23 21.01 -23.12
CA LYS A 384 19.56 21.59 -22.83
C LYS A 384 19.77 22.92 -23.57
N LEU A 385 19.36 23.00 -24.84
CA LEU A 385 19.45 24.25 -25.61
C LEU A 385 18.53 25.33 -25.02
N LEU A 386 17.30 24.98 -24.60
CA LEU A 386 16.39 25.93 -23.97
C LEU A 386 16.90 26.40 -22.61
N GLU A 387 17.51 25.51 -21.83
CA GLU A 387 18.13 25.84 -20.54
C GLU A 387 19.31 26.79 -20.73
N THR A 388 20.21 26.50 -21.68
CA THR A 388 21.33 27.40 -22.02
C THR A 388 20.82 28.76 -22.53
N MET A 389 19.82 28.79 -23.40
CA MET A 389 19.19 30.04 -23.85
C MET A 389 18.53 30.83 -22.72
N GLN A 390 17.88 30.15 -21.77
CA GLN A 390 17.26 30.81 -20.62
C GLN A 390 18.35 31.38 -19.69
N ASN A 391 19.42 30.63 -19.45
CA ASN A 391 20.57 31.10 -18.69
C ASN A 391 21.21 32.33 -19.36
N ASP A 392 21.44 32.29 -20.68
CA ASP A 392 21.96 33.42 -21.45
C ASP A 392 21.00 34.63 -21.41
N LYS A 393 19.69 34.40 -21.49
CA LYS A 393 18.69 35.47 -21.34
C LYS A 393 18.79 36.12 -19.96
N THR A 394 18.97 35.35 -18.89
CA THR A 394 19.14 35.93 -17.54
C THR A 394 20.45 36.70 -17.41
N ALA A 395 21.55 36.18 -17.97
CA ALA A 395 22.85 36.85 -17.99
C ALA A 395 22.79 38.18 -18.78
N LEU A 396 22.21 38.16 -19.99
CA LEU A 396 21.96 39.34 -20.80
C LEU A 396 21.04 40.34 -20.09
N SER A 397 19.98 39.87 -19.44
CA SER A 397 19.07 40.76 -18.68
C SER A 397 19.79 41.46 -17.52
N ARG A 398 20.66 40.74 -16.80
CA ARG A 398 21.51 41.32 -15.75
C ARG A 398 22.50 42.34 -16.33
N ALA A 399 23.18 42.01 -17.42
CA ALA A 399 24.12 42.91 -18.10
C ALA A 399 23.41 44.17 -18.64
N LEU A 400 22.20 44.03 -19.20
CA LEU A 400 21.38 45.15 -19.65
C LEU A 400 20.91 46.03 -18.49
N ALA A 401 20.53 45.43 -17.37
CA ALA A 401 20.18 46.18 -16.15
C ALA A 401 21.38 46.97 -15.61
N GLN A 402 22.56 46.36 -15.57
CA GLN A 402 23.80 47.05 -15.21
C GLN A 402 24.13 48.18 -16.17
N ASN A 403 24.03 47.96 -17.49
CA ASN A 403 24.24 49.02 -18.48
C ASN A 403 23.22 50.16 -18.34
N LYS A 404 21.96 49.84 -18.01
CA LYS A 404 20.95 50.85 -17.73
C LYS A 404 21.33 51.66 -16.48
N GLN A 405 21.76 51.00 -15.41
CA GLN A 405 22.22 51.67 -14.19
C GLN A 405 23.45 52.54 -14.44
N LEU A 406 24.45 52.05 -15.18
CA LEU A 406 25.63 52.83 -15.56
C LEU A 406 25.26 54.05 -16.41
N LYS A 407 24.31 53.91 -17.34
CA LYS A 407 23.77 55.05 -18.10
C LYS A 407 23.08 56.07 -17.20
N THR A 408 22.30 55.62 -16.21
CA THR A 408 21.68 56.51 -15.22
C THR A 408 22.74 57.23 -14.40
N GLN A 409 23.74 56.51 -13.88
CA GLN A 409 24.85 57.12 -13.13
C GLN A 409 25.63 58.13 -13.98
N LEU A 410 25.87 57.83 -15.26
CA LEU A 410 26.54 58.76 -16.17
C LEU A 410 25.69 60.02 -16.42
N ALA A 411 24.37 59.86 -16.56
CA ALA A 411 23.44 60.97 -16.70
C ALA A 411 23.36 61.83 -15.42
N GLU A 412 23.36 61.22 -14.24
CA GLU A 412 23.45 61.91 -12.95
C GLU A 412 24.76 62.69 -12.82
N LEU A 413 25.89 62.08 -13.18
CA LEU A 413 27.19 62.75 -13.18
C LEU A 413 27.23 63.92 -14.18
N GLN A 414 26.68 63.75 -15.38
CA GLN A 414 26.58 64.84 -16.36
C GLN A 414 25.69 65.97 -15.84
N ASN A 415 24.52 65.66 -15.27
CA ASN A 415 23.66 66.67 -14.66
C ASN A 415 24.34 67.39 -13.50
N GLY A 416 25.05 66.65 -12.63
CA GLY A 416 25.86 67.20 -11.55
C GLY A 416 26.95 68.12 -12.07
N PHE A 417 27.65 67.74 -13.14
CA PHE A 417 28.67 68.55 -13.78
C PHE A 417 28.09 69.83 -14.40
N VAL A 418 26.97 69.74 -15.13
CA VAL A 418 26.30 70.91 -15.71
C VAL A 418 25.81 71.85 -14.61
N LYS A 419 25.20 71.32 -13.54
CA LYS A 419 24.75 72.12 -12.41
C LYS A 419 25.93 72.82 -11.74
N MET A 420 26.99 72.08 -11.40
CA MET A 420 28.20 72.66 -10.81
C MET A 420 28.85 73.69 -11.74
N SER A 421 28.90 73.45 -13.05
CA SER A 421 29.43 74.42 -14.02
C SER A 421 28.58 75.68 -14.08
N ASN A 422 27.26 75.57 -14.04
CA ASN A 422 26.34 76.70 -14.02
C ASN A 422 26.46 77.48 -12.70
N ASP A 423 26.51 76.79 -11.57
CA ASP A 423 26.70 77.38 -10.24
C ASP A 423 28.05 78.11 -10.18
N ASN A 424 29.12 77.51 -10.73
CA ASN A 424 30.44 78.13 -10.79
C ASN A 424 30.46 79.36 -11.72
N MET A 425 29.73 79.33 -12.85
CA MET A 425 29.52 80.50 -13.72
C MET A 425 28.76 81.62 -12.99
N ALA A 426 27.69 81.29 -12.25
CA ALA A 426 26.91 82.26 -11.49
C ALA A 426 27.74 82.89 -10.37
N LEU A 427 28.47 82.07 -9.62
CA LEU A 427 29.40 82.53 -8.58
C LEU A 427 30.52 83.39 -9.17
N LEU A 428 31.09 83.01 -10.32
CA LEU A 428 32.10 83.81 -11.01
C LEU A 428 31.53 85.15 -11.47
N SER A 429 30.31 85.18 -12.02
CA SER A 429 29.63 86.41 -12.42
C SER A 429 29.33 87.31 -11.21
N GLN A 430 28.92 86.73 -10.09
CA GLN A 430 28.71 87.48 -8.85
C GLN A 430 30.02 88.03 -8.31
N LEU A 431 31.09 87.22 -8.32
CA LEU A 431 32.43 87.63 -7.90
C LEU A 431 32.96 88.78 -8.77
N GLN A 432 32.80 88.71 -10.09
CA GLN A 432 33.16 89.79 -11.00
C GLN A 432 32.34 91.07 -10.72
N GLY A 433 31.05 90.92 -10.40
CA GLY A 433 30.19 92.02 -9.98
C GLY A 433 30.69 92.68 -8.69
N GLU A 434 30.99 91.90 -7.65
CA GLU A 434 31.55 92.40 -6.39
C GLU A 434 32.92 93.05 -6.59
N GLN A 435 33.78 92.48 -7.44
CA GLN A 435 35.07 93.08 -7.79
C GLN A 435 34.91 94.42 -8.51
N HIS A 436 33.95 94.55 -9.43
CA HIS A 436 33.65 95.82 -10.10
C HIS A 436 33.15 96.87 -9.11
N VAL A 437 32.20 96.51 -8.24
CA VAL A 437 31.69 97.40 -7.18
C VAL A 437 32.83 97.82 -6.24
N SER A 438 33.68 96.89 -5.84
CA SER A 438 34.87 97.17 -5.02
C SER A 438 35.84 98.12 -5.73
N GLY A 439 36.10 97.91 -7.03
CA GLY A 439 36.93 98.82 -7.84
C GLY A 439 36.32 100.22 -8.00
N GLU A 440 34.99 100.32 -8.15
CA GLU A 440 34.28 101.59 -8.19
C GLU A 440 34.34 102.31 -6.83
N GLN A 441 34.10 101.59 -5.73
CA GLN A 441 34.24 102.11 -4.38
C GLN A 441 35.68 102.57 -4.10
N GLY A 442 36.69 101.81 -4.53
CA GLY A 442 38.10 102.18 -4.44
C GLY A 442 38.40 103.46 -5.23
N SER A 443 37.83 103.59 -6.43
CA SER A 443 37.97 104.81 -7.26
C SER A 443 37.30 106.03 -6.60
N ARG A 444 36.10 105.86 -6.03
CA ARG A 444 35.39 106.89 -5.27
C ARG A 444 36.16 107.31 -4.01
N LEU A 445 36.72 106.35 -3.27
CA LEU A 445 37.56 106.63 -2.11
C LEU A 445 38.82 107.41 -2.53
N SER A 446 39.48 107.00 -3.62
CA SER A 446 40.64 107.72 -4.15
C SER A 446 40.29 109.16 -4.57
N GLN A 447 39.13 109.36 -5.19
CA GLN A 447 38.62 110.70 -5.51
C GLN A 447 38.38 111.52 -4.24
N GLN A 448 37.70 110.96 -3.23
CA GLN A 448 37.47 111.65 -1.96
C GLN A 448 38.79 111.98 -1.23
N GLU A 449 39.77 111.08 -1.27
CA GLU A 449 41.10 111.34 -0.72
C GLU A 449 41.82 112.47 -1.46
N ALA A 450 41.68 112.57 -2.78
CA ALA A 450 42.23 113.66 -3.58
C ALA A 450 41.55 115.00 -3.25
N GLU A 451 40.21 115.03 -3.18
CA GLU A 451 39.44 116.21 -2.78
C GLU A 451 39.81 116.67 -1.36
N LEU A 452 39.93 115.74 -0.40
CA LEU A 452 40.38 116.05 0.96
C LEU A 452 41.82 116.58 0.98
N ARG A 453 42.71 116.04 0.14
CA ARG A 453 44.09 116.54 0.01
C ARG A 453 44.10 117.96 -0.55
N GLU A 454 43.31 118.23 -1.57
CA GLU A 454 43.14 119.57 -2.15
C GLU A 454 42.60 120.56 -1.11
N ILE A 455 41.55 120.19 -0.36
CA ILE A 455 41.00 121.02 0.72
C ILE A 455 42.06 121.29 1.80
N ARG A 456 42.85 120.29 2.18
CA ARG A 456 43.96 120.46 3.13
C ARG A 456 45.03 121.41 2.60
N GLU A 457 45.41 121.29 1.32
CA GLU A 457 46.34 122.22 0.68
C GLU A 457 45.78 123.65 0.61
N GLN A 458 44.49 123.81 0.26
CA GLN A 458 43.81 125.10 0.27
C GLN A 458 43.75 125.71 1.68
N LEU A 459 43.50 124.90 2.71
CA LEU A 459 43.50 125.32 4.11
C LEU A 459 44.89 125.80 4.52
N LEU A 460 45.94 125.00 4.25
CA LEU A 460 47.33 125.37 4.54
C LEU A 460 47.74 126.65 3.81
N ALA A 461 47.34 126.83 2.55
CA ALA A 461 47.59 128.05 1.81
C ALA A 461 46.86 129.26 2.41
N LYS A 462 45.62 129.08 2.91
CA LYS A 462 44.88 130.12 3.63
C LYS A 462 45.51 130.45 4.97
N GLU A 463 45.96 129.46 5.73
CA GLU A 463 46.69 129.64 6.99
C GLU A 463 48.00 130.42 6.76
N GLN A 464 48.76 130.08 5.71
CA GLN A 464 49.96 130.84 5.34
C GLN A 464 49.65 132.29 4.96
N ARG A 465 48.56 132.54 4.20
CA ARG A 465 48.10 133.91 3.92
C ARG A 465 47.68 134.65 5.17
N MET A 466 47.02 133.98 6.12
CA MET A 466 46.65 134.58 7.39
C MET A 466 47.90 135.00 8.17
N LEU A 467 48.89 134.12 8.27
CA LEU A 467 50.18 134.42 8.91
C LEU A 467 50.95 135.55 8.19
N GLU A 468 50.90 135.63 6.86
CA GLU A 468 51.50 136.74 6.11
C GLU A 468 50.77 138.06 6.37
N LEU A 469 49.44 138.04 6.48
CA LEU A 469 48.63 139.20 6.85
C LEU A 469 48.89 139.63 8.30
N GLU A 470 48.94 138.69 9.25
CA GLU A 470 49.31 138.94 10.65
C GLU A 470 50.71 139.57 10.73
N LYS A 471 51.67 139.05 9.97
CA LYS A 471 53.04 139.59 9.92
C LYS A 471 53.13 140.94 9.19
N GLN A 472 52.21 141.25 8.29
CA GLN A 472 52.07 142.59 7.70
C GLN A 472 51.46 143.56 8.70
N GLN A 473 50.47 143.12 9.48
CA GLN A 473 49.87 143.89 10.58
C GLN A 473 50.89 144.20 11.69
N GLU A 474 51.68 143.21 12.11
CA GLU A 474 52.77 143.42 13.08
C GLU A 474 53.82 144.43 12.57
N LYS A 475 54.10 144.44 11.26
CA LYS A 475 55.04 145.41 10.65
C LYS A 475 54.45 146.81 10.49
N GLU A 476 53.14 146.94 10.33
CA GLU A 476 52.45 148.24 10.39
C GLU A 476 52.38 148.77 11.83
N ASP A 477 52.23 147.89 12.82
CA ASP A 477 52.20 148.23 14.25
C ASP A 477 53.57 148.66 14.81
N GLU A 478 54.69 148.15 14.29
CA GLU A 478 56.05 148.58 14.71
C GLU A 478 56.50 149.95 14.15
N ALA A 479 55.81 150.51 13.16
CA ALA A 479 56.26 151.71 12.45
C ALA A 479 55.70 153.05 12.99
N ASN A 480 54.73 153.05 13.91
CA ASN A 480 54.13 154.30 14.41
C ASN A 480 53.49 154.16 15.82
N PRO A 481 54.25 154.32 16.92
CA PRO A 481 53.83 153.96 18.28
C PRO A 481 52.93 155.00 18.98
N GLY A 482 52.23 155.86 18.25
CA GLY A 482 51.64 157.09 18.81
C GLY A 482 50.12 157.18 18.87
N VAL A 483 49.34 156.28 18.26
CA VAL A 483 47.91 156.57 17.96
C VAL A 483 46.91 155.47 18.36
N SER A 484 47.34 154.30 18.81
CA SER A 484 46.41 153.19 19.17
C SER A 484 45.91 153.23 20.63
N ALA A 485 46.73 153.68 21.58
CA ALA A 485 46.37 153.65 23.01
C ALA A 485 45.20 154.61 23.37
N GLU A 486 45.15 155.81 22.79
CA GLU A 486 44.06 156.77 23.03
C GLU A 486 42.76 156.42 22.28
N GLU A 487 42.84 155.69 21.16
CA GLU A 487 41.68 155.20 20.42
C GLU A 487 41.03 153.97 21.10
N ILE A 488 41.85 153.16 21.79
CA ILE A 488 41.41 152.03 22.64
C ILE A 488 40.75 152.53 23.93
N ASP A 489 41.30 153.57 24.59
CA ASP A 489 40.70 154.16 25.79
C ASP A 489 39.37 154.87 25.47
N ARG A 490 39.25 155.54 24.31
CA ARG A 490 37.99 156.17 23.89
C ARG A 490 36.88 155.14 23.57
N LYS A 491 37.23 153.98 22.99
CA LYS A 491 36.29 152.87 22.75
C LYS A 491 35.97 152.09 24.03
N LEU A 492 36.92 151.94 24.94
CA LEU A 492 36.68 151.33 26.25
C LEU A 492 35.76 152.20 27.11
N GLU A 493 35.87 153.53 27.05
CA GLU A 493 34.96 154.45 27.73
C GLU A 493 33.56 154.46 27.07
N GLU A 494 33.45 154.26 25.75
CA GLU A 494 32.17 154.07 25.04
C GLU A 494 31.48 152.74 25.40
N PHE A 495 32.23 151.65 25.61
CA PHE A 495 31.71 150.41 26.20
C PHE A 495 31.37 150.56 27.70
N ARG A 496 32.08 151.44 28.41
CA ARG A 496 31.79 151.79 29.82
C ARG A 496 30.50 152.60 29.95
N GLU A 497 30.20 153.47 28.99
CA GLU A 497 28.93 154.21 28.90
C GLU A 497 27.74 153.34 28.44
N GLN A 498 27.97 152.15 27.87
CA GLN A 498 26.93 151.13 27.64
C GLN A 498 26.70 150.18 28.84
N THR A 499 27.58 150.21 29.85
CA THR A 499 27.42 149.45 31.10
C THR A 499 26.15 149.79 31.90
N PRO A 500 25.65 151.05 31.99
CA PRO A 500 24.38 151.33 32.66
C PRO A 500 23.17 150.68 31.96
N LEU A 501 23.24 150.33 30.67
CA LEU A 501 22.18 149.58 29.97
C LEU A 501 22.21 148.09 30.36
N LEU A 502 23.40 147.51 30.49
CA LEU A 502 23.57 146.13 30.96
C LEU A 502 23.22 146.03 32.47
N GLU A 503 23.57 147.03 33.27
CA GLU A 503 23.18 147.11 34.68
C GLU A 503 21.68 147.41 34.85
N THR A 504 21.04 148.19 33.99
CA THR A 504 19.56 148.34 34.01
C THR A 504 18.87 147.07 33.56
N LEU A 505 19.33 146.41 32.49
CA LEU A 505 18.78 145.11 32.07
C LEU A 505 19.03 144.02 33.11
N GLN A 506 20.17 144.01 33.81
CA GLN A 506 20.47 143.03 34.84
C GLN A 506 19.78 143.35 36.17
N ARG A 507 19.48 144.63 36.46
CA ARG A 507 18.66 145.07 37.60
C ARG A 507 17.17 144.88 37.32
N GLU A 508 16.71 145.04 36.08
CA GLU A 508 15.36 144.69 35.63
C GLU A 508 15.16 143.18 35.56
N LEU A 509 16.17 142.42 35.12
CA LEU A 509 16.13 140.97 35.13
C LEU A 509 16.23 140.41 36.56
N SER A 510 17.05 140.99 37.44
CA SER A 510 17.03 140.70 38.89
C SER A 510 15.69 141.06 39.51
N SER A 511 15.11 142.23 39.19
CA SER A 511 13.79 142.66 39.66
C SER A 511 12.67 141.77 39.12
N ALA A 512 12.77 141.32 37.88
CA ALA A 512 11.86 140.35 37.27
C ALA A 512 12.03 138.96 37.91
N GLN A 513 13.26 138.54 38.22
CA GLN A 513 13.52 137.30 38.94
C GLN A 513 13.00 137.36 40.38
N ASP A 514 13.17 138.49 41.08
CA ASP A 514 12.69 138.70 42.45
C ASP A 514 11.17 138.80 42.50
N THR A 515 10.56 139.43 41.50
CA THR A 515 9.09 139.44 41.34
C THR A 515 8.56 138.07 40.92
N ILE A 516 9.26 137.31 40.09
CA ILE A 516 8.88 135.92 39.76
C ILE A 516 9.04 135.02 40.98
N ASN A 517 10.09 135.19 41.79
CA ASN A 517 10.29 134.41 43.02
C ASN A 517 9.28 134.81 44.11
N ALA A 518 8.96 136.11 44.25
CA ALA A 518 7.90 136.58 45.11
C ALA A 518 6.52 136.09 44.63
N LEU A 519 6.25 136.10 43.32
CA LEU A 519 5.03 135.58 42.72
C LEU A 519 4.97 134.06 42.71
N THR A 520 6.10 133.35 42.74
CA THR A 520 6.17 131.87 42.82
C THR A 520 5.99 131.41 44.26
N ASN A 521 6.54 132.14 45.23
CA ASN A 521 6.27 131.94 46.66
C ASN A 521 4.84 132.37 47.00
N GLN A 522 4.35 133.49 46.47
CA GLN A 522 2.93 133.83 46.59
C GLN A 522 2.05 132.85 45.82
N ASN A 523 2.47 132.25 44.70
CA ASN A 523 1.69 131.19 44.03
C ASN A 523 1.75 129.86 44.77
N SER A 524 2.82 129.53 45.49
CA SER A 524 2.86 128.33 46.33
C SER A 524 2.03 128.54 47.60
N GLU A 525 2.04 129.76 48.16
CA GLU A 525 1.22 130.21 49.28
C GLU A 525 -0.26 130.39 48.88
N LEU A 526 -0.54 130.86 47.66
CA LEU A 526 -1.88 130.93 47.05
C LEU A 526 -2.37 129.56 46.60
N ARG A 527 -1.52 128.62 46.18
CA ARG A 527 -1.92 127.21 45.94
C ARG A 527 -2.22 126.51 47.26
N ALA A 528 -1.48 126.81 48.34
CA ALA A 528 -1.83 126.38 49.69
C ALA A 528 -3.11 127.03 50.20
N GLN A 529 -3.37 128.30 49.85
CA GLN A 529 -4.62 128.99 50.17
C GLN A 529 -5.81 128.60 49.27
N ILE A 530 -5.62 128.22 48.00
CA ILE A 530 -6.67 127.74 47.07
C ILE A 530 -7.15 126.33 47.48
N VAL A 531 -6.27 125.51 48.07
CA VAL A 531 -6.69 124.27 48.77
C VAL A 531 -7.51 124.59 50.03
N HIS A 532 -7.30 125.75 50.66
CA HIS A 532 -8.12 126.24 51.77
C HIS A 532 -9.35 127.08 51.36
N SER A 533 -9.41 127.62 50.14
CA SER A 533 -10.45 128.54 49.66
C SER A 533 -11.34 127.97 48.54
N ALA A 534 -11.31 126.65 48.32
CA ALA A 534 -12.49 125.87 47.91
C ALA A 534 -13.59 125.83 49.01
N SER A 535 -13.66 126.89 49.81
CA SER A 535 -14.72 127.30 50.71
C SER A 535 -14.88 128.82 50.55
N SER A 536 -15.71 129.22 49.58
CA SER A 536 -16.38 130.53 49.44
C SER A 536 -15.79 131.63 48.51
N ASP A 537 -16.30 131.64 47.26
CA ASP A 537 -16.95 132.71 46.44
C ASP A 537 -16.58 134.21 46.51
N ASN A 538 -16.04 134.79 45.41
CA ASN A 538 -16.69 135.79 44.48
C ASN A 538 -15.70 136.67 43.62
N LEU A 539 -15.64 136.41 42.29
CA LEU A 539 -15.59 137.26 41.02
C LEU A 539 -14.75 138.58 40.90
N PRO A 540 -14.38 139.17 39.70
CA PRO A 540 -14.66 138.85 38.26
C PRO A 540 -13.54 139.09 37.17
N ARG A 541 -13.83 138.61 35.93
CA ARG A 541 -13.55 139.12 34.56
C ARG A 541 -12.13 139.58 34.11
N ASP A 542 -11.39 138.68 33.43
CA ASP A 542 -10.75 138.89 32.09
C ASP A 542 -9.87 137.68 31.65
N VAL A 543 -10.37 136.44 31.79
CA VAL A 543 -9.65 135.18 31.42
C VAL A 543 -10.41 134.35 30.36
N GLU A 544 -11.35 134.96 29.64
CA GLU A 544 -12.24 134.23 28.72
C GLU A 544 -11.58 133.72 27.43
N MET A 545 -10.37 134.19 27.07
CA MET A 545 -9.70 133.75 25.83
C MET A 545 -8.79 132.52 25.99
N ASN A 546 -8.25 132.25 27.19
CA ASN A 546 -7.33 131.11 27.42
C ASN A 546 -8.00 129.88 28.07
N LYS A 547 -9.17 130.01 28.70
CA LYS A 547 -9.90 128.88 29.30
C LYS A 547 -10.52 127.96 28.24
N ALA A 548 -11.09 128.53 27.18
CA ALA A 548 -11.73 127.79 26.10
C ALA A 548 -10.73 126.91 25.32
N GLN A 549 -9.49 127.37 25.14
CA GLN A 549 -8.46 126.64 24.40
C GLN A 549 -7.87 125.48 25.23
N VAL A 550 -7.75 125.65 26.54
CA VAL A 550 -7.35 124.57 27.47
C VAL A 550 -8.49 123.56 27.66
N GLU A 551 -9.75 123.99 27.71
CA GLU A 551 -10.91 123.10 27.76
C GLU A 551 -11.07 122.30 26.45
N ASN A 552 -10.82 122.90 25.28
CA ASN A 552 -10.84 122.20 24.00
C ASN A 552 -9.70 121.18 23.88
N MET A 553 -8.48 121.50 24.32
CA MET A 553 -7.40 120.51 24.34
C MET A 553 -7.64 119.40 25.36
N ALA A 554 -8.18 119.72 26.54
CA ALA A 554 -8.56 118.72 27.53
C ALA A 554 -9.71 117.82 27.04
N ALA A 555 -10.68 118.36 26.28
CA ALA A 555 -11.74 117.59 25.64
C ALA A 555 -11.18 116.67 24.54
N SER A 556 -10.24 117.17 23.72
CA SER A 556 -9.57 116.38 22.67
C SER A 556 -8.73 115.23 23.25
N VAL A 557 -8.01 115.47 24.36
CA VAL A 557 -7.28 114.42 25.07
C VAL A 557 -8.24 113.36 25.63
N ARG A 558 -9.35 113.76 26.25
CA ARG A 558 -10.38 112.81 26.73
C ARG A 558 -11.00 112.00 25.62
N GLN A 559 -11.23 112.61 24.46
CA GLN A 559 -11.76 111.94 23.27
C GLN A 559 -10.77 110.87 22.76
N LEU A 560 -9.49 111.22 22.62
CA LEU A 560 -8.45 110.28 22.23
C LEU A 560 -8.24 109.16 23.26
N GLU A 561 -8.41 109.46 24.56
CA GLU A 561 -8.36 108.45 25.61
C GLU A 561 -9.54 107.48 25.56
N MET A 562 -10.74 107.95 25.21
CA MET A 562 -11.91 107.11 24.96
C MET A 562 -11.73 106.23 23.73
N GLU A 563 -11.28 106.80 22.61
CA GLU A 563 -11.01 106.06 21.37
C GLU A 563 -9.93 104.99 21.57
N ARG A 564 -8.85 105.32 22.30
CA ARG A 564 -7.81 104.34 22.68
C ARG A 564 -8.39 103.20 23.52
N ASN A 565 -9.22 103.52 24.51
CA ASN A 565 -9.82 102.50 25.37
C ASN A 565 -10.78 101.60 24.59
N GLU A 566 -11.55 102.17 23.66
CA GLU A 566 -12.44 101.43 22.76
C GLU A 566 -11.67 100.48 21.84
N VAL A 567 -10.55 100.93 21.26
CA VAL A 567 -9.66 100.06 20.45
C VAL A 567 -9.04 98.95 21.29
N ILE A 568 -8.64 99.23 22.53
CA ILE A 568 -8.11 98.20 23.45
C ILE A 568 -9.16 97.13 23.74
N ASP A 569 -10.41 97.54 23.97
CA ASP A 569 -11.49 96.60 24.27
C ASP A 569 -11.93 95.79 23.03
N GLN A 570 -11.93 96.40 21.84
CA GLN A 570 -12.11 95.68 20.57
C GLN A 570 -11.02 94.62 20.36
N LEU A 571 -9.75 94.97 20.62
CA LEU A 571 -8.62 94.06 20.43
C LEU A 571 -8.63 92.88 21.43
N LYS A 572 -9.13 93.10 22.65
CA LYS A 572 -9.37 92.01 23.62
C LYS A 572 -10.49 91.09 23.16
N GLU A 573 -11.55 91.63 22.56
CA GLU A 573 -12.66 90.81 22.08
C GLU A 573 -12.25 89.97 20.87
N GLU A 574 -11.54 90.55 19.90
CA GLU A 574 -10.94 89.80 18.79
C GLU A 574 -9.99 88.69 19.28
N GLN A 575 -9.20 88.94 20.34
CA GLN A 575 -8.35 87.91 20.94
C GLN A 575 -9.16 86.76 21.56
N LYS A 576 -10.29 87.04 22.21
CA LYS A 576 -11.17 85.98 22.73
C LYS A 576 -11.81 85.18 21.60
N GLU A 577 -12.30 85.85 20.56
CA GLU A 577 -12.88 85.19 19.39
C GLU A 577 -11.85 84.30 18.69
N ARG A 578 -10.62 84.80 18.52
CA ARG A 578 -9.51 84.04 17.92
C ARG A 578 -9.12 82.83 18.76
N LYS A 579 -9.11 82.95 20.09
CA LYS A 579 -8.85 81.83 20.99
C LYS A 579 -9.97 80.79 20.94
N HIS A 580 -11.22 81.22 20.89
CA HIS A 580 -12.37 80.32 20.70
C HIS A 580 -12.33 79.61 19.33
N ALA A 581 -11.95 80.31 18.26
CA ALA A 581 -11.75 79.72 16.94
C ALA A 581 -10.60 78.68 16.94
N GLN A 582 -9.53 78.93 17.69
CA GLN A 582 -8.42 77.99 17.83
C GLN A 582 -8.79 76.74 18.64
N ASP A 583 -9.54 76.90 19.73
CA ASP A 583 -10.02 75.78 20.55
C ASP A 583 -11.05 74.92 19.81
N THR A 584 -11.87 75.53 18.96
CA THR A 584 -12.81 74.79 18.09
C THR A 584 -12.09 74.06 16.97
N LEU A 585 -11.06 74.65 16.36
CA LEU A 585 -10.19 73.96 15.39
C LEU A 585 -9.48 72.75 16.00
N LEU A 586 -8.95 72.86 17.22
CA LEU A 586 -8.29 71.76 17.92
C LEU A 586 -9.27 70.60 18.22
N LYS A 587 -10.51 70.90 18.61
CA LYS A 587 -11.56 69.88 18.79
C LYS A 587 -11.93 69.22 17.46
N LEU A 588 -12.06 69.99 16.39
CA LEU A 588 -12.32 69.48 15.04
C LEU A 588 -11.18 68.60 14.51
N GLU A 589 -9.92 68.98 14.74
CA GLU A 589 -8.76 68.14 14.41
C GLU A 589 -8.76 66.83 15.21
N GLN A 590 -9.06 66.88 16.50
CA GLN A 590 -9.12 65.69 17.35
C GLN A 590 -10.26 64.74 16.92
N ASP A 591 -11.41 65.29 16.50
CA ASP A 591 -12.51 64.53 15.92
C ASP A 591 -12.14 63.95 14.55
N LEU A 592 -11.37 64.67 13.71
CA LEU A 592 -10.89 64.19 12.40
C LEU A 592 -9.88 63.04 12.52
N VAL A 593 -8.97 63.10 13.51
CA VAL A 593 -7.97 62.05 13.76
C VAL A 593 -8.63 60.73 14.20
N SER A 594 -9.77 60.81 14.89
CA SER A 594 -10.60 59.63 15.24
C SER A 594 -11.35 59.01 14.06
N GLN A 595 -11.43 59.72 12.93
CA GLN A 595 -12.13 59.34 11.70
C GLN A 595 -11.19 59.20 10.49
N THR A 596 -9.97 58.69 10.67
CA THR A 596 -9.10 58.35 9.52
C THR A 596 -9.65 57.09 8.82
N PRO A 597 -10.22 57.18 7.60
CA PRO A 597 -10.79 56.01 6.93
C PRO A 597 -9.68 55.25 6.20
N ALA A 598 -9.45 54.00 6.57
CA ALA A 598 -8.85 53.05 5.65
C ALA A 598 -9.96 52.55 4.71
N THR A 599 -9.84 52.81 3.42
CA THR A 599 -10.83 52.38 2.42
C THR A 599 -10.46 51.03 1.83
N LEU A 600 -11.44 50.14 1.78
CA LEU A 600 -11.42 48.88 1.03
C LEU A 600 -12.76 48.79 0.31
N ASN A 601 -12.74 48.88 -1.03
CA ASN A 601 -13.94 48.94 -1.89
C ASN A 601 -14.90 50.11 -1.64
N GLY A 602 -14.38 51.30 -1.33
CA GLY A 602 -15.17 52.55 -1.38
C GLY A 602 -16.09 52.84 -0.20
N ASP A 603 -16.24 51.92 0.77
CA ASP A 603 -16.98 52.18 2.02
C ASP A 603 -16.03 52.56 3.17
N VAL A 604 -16.44 53.55 3.97
CA VAL A 604 -15.75 54.04 5.18
C VAL A 604 -15.96 53.04 6.32
N ILE A 605 -14.92 52.29 6.69
CA ILE A 605 -15.01 51.26 7.75
C ILE A 605 -14.66 51.87 9.11
N ASN A 606 -15.52 51.66 10.11
CA ASN A 606 -15.28 52.12 11.49
C ASN A 606 -14.17 51.30 12.17
N LYS A 607 -13.34 51.91 13.01
CA LYS A 607 -12.23 51.28 13.74
C LYS A 607 -12.52 49.89 14.37
N PRO A 608 -13.64 49.66 15.08
CA PRO A 608 -13.95 48.34 15.63
C PRO A 608 -14.25 47.27 14.56
N GLN A 609 -14.76 47.65 13.39
CA GLN A 609 -14.97 46.73 12.27
C GLN A 609 -13.64 46.36 11.59
N PHE A 610 -12.71 47.31 11.51
CA PHE A 610 -11.36 47.06 11.02
C PHE A 610 -10.60 46.09 11.95
N GLU A 611 -10.70 46.30 13.26
CA GLU A 611 -10.09 45.40 14.27
C GLU A 611 -10.71 43.99 14.21
N ALA A 612 -12.04 43.87 14.07
CA ALA A 612 -12.72 42.59 13.90
C ALA A 612 -12.30 41.86 12.62
N LEU A 613 -12.13 42.60 11.51
CA LEU A 613 -11.65 42.04 10.24
C LEU A 613 -10.19 41.60 10.34
N GLN A 614 -9.34 42.38 11.01
CA GLN A 614 -7.94 42.04 11.25
C GLN A 614 -7.83 40.76 12.08
N HIS A 615 -8.63 40.62 13.15
CA HIS A 615 -8.67 39.41 13.96
C HIS A 615 -9.19 38.19 13.16
N ALA A 616 -10.22 38.37 12.33
CA ALA A 616 -10.71 37.31 11.45
C ALA A 616 -9.64 36.88 10.41
N MET A 617 -8.88 37.84 9.86
CA MET A 617 -7.79 37.58 8.94
C MET A 617 -6.64 36.80 9.61
N GLN A 618 -6.26 37.18 10.84
CA GLN A 618 -5.26 36.45 11.63
C GLN A 618 -5.71 35.02 11.97
N LEU A 619 -6.98 34.82 12.30
CA LEU A 619 -7.52 33.49 12.58
C LEU A 619 -7.54 32.62 11.32
N LEU A 620 -7.87 33.22 10.17
CA LEU A 620 -7.81 32.56 8.88
C LEU A 620 -6.38 32.18 8.50
N GLU A 621 -5.43 33.10 8.68
CA GLU A 621 -3.99 32.86 8.45
C GLU A 621 -3.45 31.73 9.33
N SER A 622 -3.82 31.72 10.61
CA SER A 622 -3.46 30.64 11.53
C SER A 622 -4.03 29.29 11.09
N LYS A 623 -5.31 29.25 10.71
CA LYS A 623 -5.95 28.03 10.19
C LYS A 623 -5.34 27.54 8.88
N PHE A 624 -5.08 28.45 7.94
CA PHE A 624 -4.42 28.11 6.67
C PHE A 624 -3.00 27.59 6.90
N SER A 625 -2.23 28.25 7.77
CA SER A 625 -0.89 27.80 8.14
C SER A 625 -0.92 26.41 8.79
N GLY A 626 -1.89 26.16 9.68
CA GLY A 626 -2.09 24.84 10.28
C GLY A 626 -2.47 23.76 9.26
N ALA A 627 -3.40 24.06 8.36
CA ALA A 627 -3.80 23.16 7.29
C ALA A 627 -2.66 22.85 6.32
N MET A 628 -1.85 23.86 5.96
CA MET A 628 -0.68 23.67 5.10
C MET A 628 0.40 22.82 5.77
N ARG A 629 0.66 23.01 7.07
CA ARG A 629 1.57 22.12 7.83
C ARG A 629 1.04 20.69 7.88
N SER A 630 -0.24 20.50 8.19
CA SER A 630 -0.85 19.17 8.20
C SER A 630 -0.81 18.52 6.81
N LYS A 631 -0.96 19.30 5.73
CA LYS A 631 -0.83 18.81 4.36
C LYS A 631 0.60 18.38 4.05
N ALA A 632 1.60 19.16 4.49
CA ALA A 632 3.01 18.78 4.36
C ALA A 632 3.29 17.47 5.12
N ASP A 633 2.89 17.37 6.39
CA ASP A 633 3.08 16.15 7.20
C ASP A 633 2.40 14.91 6.59
N LEU A 634 1.22 15.10 5.99
CA LEU A 634 0.52 14.02 5.28
C LEU A 634 1.23 13.65 3.98
N THR A 635 1.79 14.62 3.25
CA THR A 635 2.57 14.37 2.03
C THR A 635 3.84 13.57 2.37
N ASP A 636 4.56 13.94 3.42
CA ASP A 636 5.74 13.19 3.92
C ASP A 636 5.38 11.77 4.39
N LYS A 637 4.15 11.56 4.89
CA LYS A 637 3.66 10.21 5.23
C LYS A 637 3.34 9.40 3.99
N VAL A 638 2.74 10.02 2.97
CA VAL A 638 2.46 9.36 1.68
C VAL A 638 3.77 8.95 1.03
N GLU A 639 4.75 9.83 0.92
CA GLU A 639 6.07 9.52 0.33
C GLU A 639 6.77 8.37 1.06
N ARG A 640 6.68 8.33 2.40
CA ARG A 640 7.22 7.21 3.20
C ARG A 640 6.49 5.90 2.93
N LEU A 641 5.16 5.93 2.81
CA LEU A 641 4.37 4.74 2.50
C LEU A 641 4.64 4.25 1.09
N GLU A 642 4.76 5.15 0.12
CA GLU A 642 5.13 4.82 -1.27
C GLU A 642 6.51 4.16 -1.33
N HIS A 643 7.49 4.67 -0.56
CA HIS A 643 8.80 4.04 -0.46
C HIS A 643 8.72 2.61 0.11
N ILE A 644 7.92 2.40 1.15
CA ILE A 644 7.70 1.06 1.74
C ILE A 644 6.99 0.14 0.73
N ILE A 645 5.98 0.63 0.02
CA ILE A 645 5.28 -0.15 -1.01
C ILE A 645 6.26 -0.57 -2.11
N MET A 646 7.13 0.33 -2.55
CA MET A 646 8.15 0.02 -3.56
C MET A 646 9.14 -1.04 -3.07
N GLN A 647 9.54 -1.00 -1.79
CA GLN A 647 10.36 -2.06 -1.18
C GLN A 647 9.62 -3.40 -1.12
N LEU A 648 8.38 -3.40 -0.64
CA LEU A 648 7.55 -4.61 -0.56
C LEU A 648 7.27 -5.21 -1.95
N GLN A 649 7.14 -4.38 -2.99
CA GLN A 649 7.06 -4.86 -4.37
C GLN A 649 8.36 -5.55 -4.79
N GLY A 650 9.53 -4.95 -4.52
CA GLY A 650 10.81 -5.61 -4.80
C GLY A 650 11.01 -6.94 -4.03
N GLU A 651 10.56 -6.99 -2.77
CA GLU A 651 10.53 -8.24 -1.99
C GLU A 651 9.53 -9.26 -2.59
N THR A 652 8.38 -8.81 -3.07
CA THR A 652 7.39 -9.69 -3.72
C THR A 652 7.89 -10.24 -5.06
N ASP A 653 8.57 -9.42 -5.85
CA ASP A 653 9.16 -9.83 -7.13
C ASP A 653 10.26 -10.87 -6.92
N THR A 654 11.16 -10.64 -5.95
CA THR A 654 12.20 -11.62 -5.59
C THR A 654 11.60 -12.93 -5.03
N ILE A 655 10.55 -12.86 -4.20
CA ILE A 655 9.81 -14.06 -3.78
C ILE A 655 9.21 -14.77 -5.00
N GLY A 656 8.67 -14.04 -5.97
CA GLY A 656 8.18 -14.59 -7.24
C GLY A 656 9.25 -15.36 -8.02
N GLU A 657 10.47 -14.82 -8.10
CA GLU A 657 11.62 -15.50 -8.71
C GLU A 657 11.97 -16.80 -7.97
N TYR A 658 11.98 -16.78 -6.63
CA TYR A 658 12.20 -17.99 -5.83
C TYR A 658 11.13 -19.06 -6.05
N VAL A 659 9.86 -18.68 -6.15
CA VAL A 659 8.76 -19.61 -6.45
C VAL A 659 8.95 -20.24 -7.83
N ALA A 660 9.32 -19.45 -8.85
CA ALA A 660 9.59 -19.95 -10.19
C ALA A 660 10.77 -20.94 -10.20
N LEU A 661 11.88 -20.60 -9.53
CA LEU A 661 13.04 -21.48 -9.39
C LEU A 661 12.68 -22.77 -8.65
N TYR A 662 11.90 -22.69 -7.58
CA TYR A 662 11.44 -23.86 -6.83
C TYR A 662 10.53 -24.75 -7.68
N GLN A 663 9.60 -24.18 -8.44
CA GLN A 663 8.75 -24.92 -9.37
C GLN A 663 9.57 -25.63 -10.45
N GLN A 664 10.55 -24.93 -11.03
CA GLN A 664 11.49 -25.52 -11.99
C GLN A 664 12.28 -26.66 -11.37
N GLN A 665 12.85 -26.46 -10.18
CA GLN A 665 13.59 -27.50 -9.46
C GLN A 665 12.71 -28.71 -9.15
N ARG A 666 11.47 -28.50 -8.71
CA ARG A 666 10.50 -29.57 -8.44
C ARG A 666 10.10 -30.33 -9.71
N SER A 667 10.03 -29.65 -10.86
CA SER A 667 9.77 -30.31 -12.15
C SER A 667 10.93 -31.21 -12.58
N ILE A 668 12.17 -30.75 -12.39
CA ILE A 668 13.39 -31.53 -12.70
C ILE A 668 13.49 -32.73 -11.78
N MET A 669 13.19 -32.58 -10.49
CA MET A 669 13.16 -33.70 -9.54
C MET A 669 12.12 -34.75 -9.94
N ARG A 670 10.90 -34.32 -10.30
CA ARG A 670 9.86 -35.24 -10.80
C ARG A 670 10.31 -36.00 -12.05
N LEU A 671 10.95 -35.31 -12.99
CA LEU A 671 11.47 -35.95 -14.20
C LEU A 671 12.54 -37.02 -13.86
N ARG A 672 13.49 -36.70 -12.98
CA ARG A 672 14.51 -37.67 -12.53
C ARG A 672 13.91 -38.86 -11.80
N THR A 673 12.86 -38.66 -11.01
CA THR A 673 12.17 -39.77 -10.35
C THR A 673 11.47 -40.65 -11.37
N LEU A 674 10.79 -40.06 -12.37
CA LEU A 674 10.17 -40.83 -13.46
C LEU A 674 11.19 -41.62 -14.28
N GLU A 675 12.35 -41.04 -14.59
CA GLU A 675 13.46 -41.74 -15.27
C GLU A 675 13.98 -42.94 -14.45
N LYS A 676 14.11 -42.76 -13.12
CA LYS A 676 14.50 -43.85 -12.21
C LYS A 676 13.44 -44.93 -12.14
N ASP A 677 12.16 -44.56 -12.05
CA ASP A 677 11.05 -45.51 -11.96
C ASP A 677 10.92 -46.32 -13.26
N ASP A 678 11.13 -45.70 -14.42
CA ASP A 678 11.19 -46.41 -15.71
C ASP A 678 12.37 -47.38 -15.77
N TYR A 679 13.55 -46.96 -15.30
CA TYR A 679 14.72 -47.83 -15.22
C TYR A 679 14.50 -49.03 -14.28
N ILE A 680 13.92 -48.79 -13.09
CA ILE A 680 13.55 -49.86 -12.15
C ILE A 680 12.53 -50.80 -12.78
N SER A 681 11.53 -50.26 -13.48
CA SER A 681 10.51 -51.05 -14.17
C SER A 681 11.12 -51.93 -15.26
N ARG A 682 12.11 -51.42 -16.01
CA ARG A 682 12.87 -52.20 -17.00
C ARG A 682 13.68 -53.32 -16.35
N LEU A 683 14.43 -53.02 -15.29
CA LEU A 683 15.20 -54.04 -14.54
C LEU A 683 14.30 -55.11 -13.92
N ALA A 684 13.13 -54.73 -13.40
CA ALA A 684 12.16 -55.68 -12.85
C ALA A 684 11.66 -56.65 -13.95
N ARG A 685 11.40 -56.13 -15.15
CA ARG A 685 10.99 -56.90 -16.32
C ARG A 685 12.09 -57.87 -16.78
N GLU A 686 13.33 -57.41 -16.88
CA GLU A 686 14.48 -58.26 -17.22
C GLU A 686 14.74 -59.35 -16.16
N ARG A 687 14.57 -59.03 -14.88
CA ARG A 687 14.65 -60.02 -13.79
C ARG A 687 13.57 -61.08 -13.93
N GLU A 688 12.34 -60.69 -14.25
CA GLU A 688 11.22 -61.61 -14.47
C GLU A 688 11.48 -62.52 -15.67
N GLU A 689 11.92 -61.96 -16.81
CA GLU A 689 12.30 -62.72 -18.01
C GLU A 689 13.43 -63.71 -17.73
N MET A 690 14.46 -63.30 -16.98
CA MET A 690 15.56 -64.20 -16.59
C MET A 690 15.09 -65.30 -15.63
N SER A 691 14.19 -64.98 -14.70
CA SER A 691 13.57 -65.97 -13.81
C SER A 691 12.75 -67.00 -14.61
N GLU A 692 12.04 -66.56 -15.64
CA GLU A 692 11.29 -67.45 -16.53
C GLU A 692 12.23 -68.37 -17.31
N LYS A 693 13.29 -67.82 -17.93
CA LYS A 693 14.32 -68.61 -18.65
C LYS A 693 15.03 -69.61 -17.73
N LEU A 694 15.33 -69.23 -16.49
CA LEU A 694 15.88 -70.15 -15.49
C LEU A 694 14.89 -71.27 -15.13
N GLY A 695 13.59 -70.95 -15.02
CA GLY A 695 12.54 -71.94 -14.82
C GLY A 695 12.44 -72.92 -16.00
N GLN A 696 12.50 -72.42 -17.24
CA GLN A 696 12.52 -73.24 -18.45
C GLN A 696 13.76 -74.14 -18.52
N LEU A 697 14.94 -73.60 -18.16
CA LEU A 697 16.18 -74.38 -18.06
C LEU A 697 16.04 -75.50 -17.03
N GLN A 698 15.53 -75.20 -15.83
CA GLN A 698 15.33 -76.18 -14.77
C GLN A 698 14.39 -77.31 -15.23
N ALA A 699 13.31 -76.97 -15.93
CA ALA A 699 12.38 -77.95 -16.49
C ALA A 699 13.05 -78.87 -17.53
N LEU A 700 13.81 -78.30 -18.47
CA LEU A 700 14.56 -79.07 -19.47
C LEU A 700 15.65 -79.95 -18.85
N VAL A 701 16.33 -79.49 -17.79
CA VAL A 701 17.30 -80.30 -17.03
C VAL A 701 16.62 -81.46 -16.33
N MET A 702 15.46 -81.23 -15.69
CA MET A 702 14.67 -82.31 -15.09
C MET A 702 14.20 -83.32 -16.13
N GLN A 703 13.82 -82.85 -17.32
CA GLN A 703 13.44 -83.70 -18.46
C GLN A 703 14.63 -84.56 -18.93
N LEU A 704 15.81 -83.98 -19.15
CA LEU A 704 17.03 -84.72 -19.51
C LEU A 704 17.45 -85.76 -18.45
N LEU A 705 17.33 -85.41 -17.16
CA LEU A 705 17.63 -86.36 -16.07
C LEU A 705 16.64 -87.53 -16.07
N GLY A 706 15.40 -87.32 -16.52
CA GLY A 706 14.40 -88.36 -16.68
C GLY A 706 14.64 -89.23 -17.91
N GLU A 707 14.94 -88.62 -19.04
CA GLU A 707 15.32 -89.30 -20.29
C GLU A 707 16.54 -90.21 -20.09
N ARG A 708 17.55 -89.77 -19.31
CA ARG A 708 18.74 -90.58 -18.98
C ARG A 708 18.53 -91.60 -17.85
N GLN A 709 17.30 -91.77 -17.34
CA GLN A 709 16.97 -92.61 -16.17
C GLN A 709 17.80 -92.29 -14.90
N MET A 710 18.38 -91.08 -14.83
CA MET A 710 19.22 -90.59 -13.74
C MET A 710 18.41 -89.88 -12.64
N LEU A 711 17.10 -89.65 -12.86
CA LEU A 711 16.15 -89.13 -11.87
C LEU A 711 16.13 -89.96 -10.56
N HIS A 712 16.35 -91.27 -10.65
CA HIS A 712 16.38 -92.13 -9.47
C HIS A 712 17.59 -91.84 -8.57
N ASN A 713 18.74 -91.48 -9.15
CA ASN A 713 19.93 -91.02 -8.40
C ASN A 713 19.78 -89.58 -7.87
N TYR A 714 19.03 -88.71 -8.56
CA TYR A 714 18.75 -87.34 -8.12
C TYR A 714 17.79 -87.30 -6.93
N HIS A 715 16.80 -88.21 -6.88
CA HIS A 715 15.90 -88.37 -5.73
C HIS A 715 16.55 -89.14 -4.55
N ASN A 716 17.38 -90.17 -4.80
CA ASN A 716 18.04 -90.91 -3.72
C ASN A 716 19.11 -90.08 -2.98
N ASN A 717 19.86 -89.21 -3.67
CA ASN A 717 20.87 -88.37 -3.01
C ASN A 717 20.27 -87.22 -2.19
N ASN A 718 18.98 -86.90 -2.37
CA ASN A 718 18.29 -85.87 -1.60
C ASN A 718 17.48 -86.44 -0.40
N GLN A 719 17.53 -87.75 -0.12
CA GLN A 719 16.79 -88.38 1.00
C GLN A 719 17.66 -88.97 2.13
N THR A 720 18.98 -88.79 2.14
CA THR A 720 19.80 -89.22 3.29
C THR A 720 20.71 -88.10 3.81
N THR A 721 20.49 -87.77 5.10
CA THR A 721 21.27 -86.88 5.99
C THR A 721 20.94 -85.39 5.93
N SER A 722 20.00 -84.98 6.78
CA SER A 722 20.08 -83.69 7.47
C SER A 722 21.04 -83.81 8.66
N PRO A 723 22.15 -83.07 8.67
CA PRO A 723 22.63 -82.43 9.87
C PRO A 723 22.29 -80.94 9.77
N GLN A 724 21.56 -80.44 10.77
CA GLN A 724 21.48 -79.02 11.05
C GLN A 724 22.90 -78.44 11.10
N LYS A 725 23.22 -77.58 10.13
CA LYS A 725 24.30 -76.62 10.26
C LYS A 725 23.72 -75.27 9.89
N GLU A 726 23.37 -74.52 10.92
CA GLU A 726 23.08 -73.10 10.85
C GLU A 726 24.21 -72.41 10.07
N LEU A 727 23.85 -71.86 8.91
CA LEU A 727 24.65 -70.83 8.25
C LEU A 727 24.21 -69.48 8.84
N PRO A 728 25.17 -68.63 9.21
CA PRO A 728 24.92 -67.41 9.96
C PRO A 728 24.13 -66.39 9.12
N PRO A 729 23.45 -65.43 9.76
CA PRO A 729 22.89 -64.29 9.05
C PRO A 729 24.06 -63.52 8.45
N PHE A 730 24.23 -63.56 7.13
CA PHE A 730 25.16 -62.70 6.43
C PHE A 730 24.55 -61.30 6.37
N GLY A 731 24.61 -60.61 7.50
CA GLY A 731 24.70 -59.16 7.53
C GLY A 731 26.05 -58.78 6.95
N SER A 732 26.14 -58.61 5.64
CA SER A 732 27.10 -57.64 5.12
C SER A 732 26.46 -56.27 5.31
N LYS A 733 26.92 -55.57 6.35
CA LYS A 733 26.97 -54.10 6.35
C LYS A 733 27.44 -53.66 4.95
N LEU A 734 26.50 -53.20 4.13
CA LEU A 734 26.81 -52.03 3.33
C LEU A 734 26.98 -50.93 4.35
N ASP A 735 28.21 -50.45 4.44
CA ASP A 735 28.59 -49.29 5.21
C ASP A 735 27.71 -48.12 4.73
N SER A 736 26.66 -47.83 5.49
CA SER A 736 25.74 -46.72 5.29
C SER A 736 26.35 -45.41 5.80
N SER A 737 27.67 -45.23 5.59
CA SER A 737 28.42 -44.04 5.99
C SER A 737 28.78 -43.14 4.81
N ASN A 738 28.14 -43.31 3.64
CA ASN A 738 28.31 -42.42 2.49
C ASN A 738 27.04 -42.21 1.65
N LEU A 739 25.86 -42.22 2.29
CA LEU A 739 24.61 -41.73 1.68
C LEU A 739 24.02 -40.54 2.47
N GLU A 740 24.88 -39.79 3.16
CA GLU A 740 24.57 -38.49 3.74
C GLU A 740 25.07 -37.39 2.81
N ASP A 741 24.41 -37.18 1.67
CA ASP A 741 24.34 -35.83 1.06
C ASP A 741 23.24 -35.75 -0.01
N TRP A 742 21.98 -35.86 0.40
CA TRP A 742 20.87 -35.31 -0.36
C TRP A 742 19.92 -34.63 0.63
N PRO A 743 19.67 -33.31 0.49
CA PRO A 743 18.90 -32.58 1.47
C PRO A 743 17.45 -33.06 1.41
N ASP A 744 17.04 -33.71 2.50
CA ASP A 744 15.66 -34.04 2.81
C ASP A 744 14.92 -32.72 3.08
N TYR A 745 14.14 -32.27 2.10
CA TYR A 745 13.16 -31.21 2.30
C TYR A 745 11.77 -31.78 2.10
N ASN A 746 11.38 -32.65 3.02
CA ASN A 746 10.00 -33.06 3.16
C ASN A 746 9.56 -32.98 4.62
N THR A 747 9.48 -31.77 5.16
CA THR A 747 8.48 -31.40 6.18
C THR A 747 8.30 -29.89 6.20
N SER A 748 7.17 -29.40 5.68
CA SER A 748 6.37 -28.23 6.13
C SER A 748 5.62 -27.66 4.93
N GLY A 749 4.35 -28.05 4.77
CA GLY A 749 3.49 -27.55 3.70
C GLY A 749 2.25 -28.42 3.61
N ASP A 750 1.28 -28.08 4.43
CA ASP A 750 -0.11 -28.49 4.31
C ASP A 750 -0.59 -28.21 2.88
N ASP A 751 -0.81 -29.26 2.06
CA ASP A 751 -1.45 -29.17 0.75
C ASP A 751 -2.62 -30.16 0.75
N SER A 752 -3.67 -29.72 1.44
CA SER A 752 -5.02 -30.23 1.28
C SER A 752 -5.80 -29.35 0.30
N ASP A 753 -5.27 -29.09 -0.90
CA ASP A 753 -6.10 -28.70 -2.05
C ASP A 753 -5.31 -28.79 -3.37
N ALA A 754 -5.68 -29.72 -4.25
CA ALA A 754 -5.46 -29.59 -5.70
C ALA A 754 -6.29 -30.62 -6.45
N SER A 755 -7.38 -30.09 -7.01
CA SER A 755 -8.28 -30.70 -7.98
C SER A 755 -7.56 -31.57 -9.02
N GLU A 756 -8.03 -32.80 -9.09
CA GLU A 756 -7.94 -33.72 -10.23
C GLU A 756 -8.38 -33.00 -11.52
N VAL A 757 -7.48 -32.99 -12.51
CA VAL A 757 -7.81 -32.72 -13.92
C VAL A 757 -7.32 -33.92 -14.71
N GLU A 758 -8.24 -34.86 -14.93
CA GLU A 758 -8.09 -35.91 -15.93
C GLU A 758 -7.82 -35.29 -17.31
N ARG A 759 -6.88 -35.87 -18.05
CA ARG A 759 -6.83 -35.72 -19.50
C ARG A 759 -6.93 -37.10 -20.15
N ILE A 760 -8.11 -37.34 -20.70
CA ILE A 760 -8.44 -38.36 -21.70
C ILE A 760 -7.78 -38.01 -23.04
N VAL A 761 -7.66 -39.04 -23.90
CA VAL A 761 -7.19 -39.12 -25.31
C VAL A 761 -5.79 -39.77 -25.37
N GLY A 762 -5.58 -40.98 -25.90
CA GLY A 762 -6.36 -41.79 -26.83
C GLY A 762 -5.72 -41.79 -28.23
N SER A 763 -5.34 -42.98 -28.69
CA SER A 763 -5.16 -43.38 -30.11
C SER A 763 -3.89 -42.87 -30.81
N GLU A 764 -2.95 -43.79 -31.13
CA GLU A 764 -2.87 -44.52 -32.44
C GLU A 764 -2.24 -43.62 -33.52
N GLU A 765 -1.30 -44.03 -34.36
CA GLU A 765 -0.72 -45.32 -34.72
C GLU A 765 0.30 -44.98 -35.83
N ILE A 766 0.84 -46.01 -36.50
CA ILE A 766 1.19 -46.05 -37.93
C ILE A 766 2.69 -46.20 -38.25
N ARG A 767 3.02 -47.48 -38.51
CA ARG A 767 3.67 -48.03 -39.71
C ARG A 767 5.21 -47.99 -39.74
N ASN A 768 5.92 -48.93 -40.34
CA ASN A 768 5.67 -50.01 -41.29
C ASN A 768 7.04 -50.74 -41.45
N ASP A 769 7.28 -51.94 -42.00
CA ASP A 769 6.51 -52.88 -42.80
C ASP A 769 7.39 -54.13 -43.03
N SER A 770 6.76 -55.21 -43.54
CA SER A 770 7.31 -56.16 -44.54
C SER A 770 8.41 -57.16 -44.12
N LYS A 771 8.42 -58.45 -44.46
CA LYS A 771 7.75 -59.41 -45.39
C LYS A 771 8.10 -60.81 -44.83
N SER A 772 7.35 -61.91 -44.99
CA SER A 772 7.16 -62.67 -46.22
C SER A 772 6.47 -64.00 -45.89
N SER A 773 5.71 -64.51 -46.85
CA SER A 773 4.82 -65.66 -46.91
C SER A 773 5.45 -67.07 -46.81
N THR A 774 4.68 -67.97 -46.17
CA THR A 774 4.25 -69.37 -46.48
C THR A 774 4.61 -69.98 -47.87
N PRO A 775 4.50 -71.32 -48.14
CA PRO A 775 3.54 -72.30 -47.55
C PRO A 775 3.92 -73.80 -47.43
N LEU A 776 3.10 -74.52 -46.67
CA LEU A 776 2.88 -75.98 -46.73
C LEU A 776 2.08 -76.38 -47.99
N LYS A 777 2.28 -77.61 -48.51
CA LYS A 777 1.21 -78.43 -49.15
C LYS A 777 1.53 -79.93 -49.10
N THR A 778 0.52 -80.72 -48.77
CA THR A 778 0.41 -82.20 -48.73
C THR A 778 -0.11 -82.76 -50.10
N PRO A 779 -0.51 -84.05 -50.22
CA PRO A 779 0.18 -85.26 -50.70
C PRO A 779 -0.32 -85.72 -52.11
N PRO A 780 -0.01 -86.93 -52.67
CA PRO A 780 -0.87 -88.13 -52.44
C PRO A 780 -0.27 -89.56 -52.71
N ASN A 781 -0.98 -90.60 -52.16
CA ASN A 781 -1.22 -91.99 -52.64
C ASN A 781 -0.04 -92.89 -53.10
N LYS A 782 0.18 -94.14 -52.63
CA LYS A 782 -0.67 -95.35 -52.75
C LYS A 782 0.13 -96.61 -52.31
N GLU A 783 -0.61 -97.60 -51.83
CA GLU A 783 -0.40 -99.07 -51.95
C GLU A 783 0.70 -99.84 -51.18
N VAL A 784 0.19 -100.78 -50.35
CA VAL A 784 0.55 -102.21 -50.21
C VAL A 784 1.75 -102.64 -49.34
N ALA A 785 1.43 -103.68 -48.55
CA ALA A 785 2.27 -104.76 -48.01
C ALA A 785 2.59 -104.74 -46.51
N ALA A 786 2.26 -105.89 -45.91
CA ALA A 786 2.57 -106.37 -44.58
C ALA A 786 4.08 -106.49 -44.33
N ALA A 787 4.51 -106.31 -43.07
CA ALA A 787 5.15 -107.34 -42.24
C ALA A 787 5.79 -106.72 -40.99
N GLU A 788 5.50 -107.38 -39.85
CA GLU A 788 6.38 -107.68 -38.70
C GLU A 788 7.38 -106.68 -38.10
N VAL A 789 7.19 -106.45 -36.79
CA VAL A 789 8.15 -106.65 -35.68
C VAL A 789 9.45 -105.84 -35.71
N THR A 790 9.55 -104.83 -34.83
CA THR A 790 10.56 -104.67 -33.74
C THR A 790 10.67 -103.20 -33.30
N SER A 791 10.68 -102.97 -31.99
CA SER A 791 11.31 -101.79 -31.38
C SER A 791 12.81 -102.07 -31.27
N PRO A 792 13.70 -101.09 -31.57
CA PRO A 792 14.41 -100.46 -30.46
C PRO A 792 14.71 -98.95 -30.66
N TRP A 793 14.77 -98.25 -29.53
CA TRP A 793 15.09 -96.83 -29.31
C TRP A 793 16.22 -96.25 -30.18
N SER A 794 16.02 -95.01 -30.65
CA SER A 794 17.04 -94.20 -31.34
C SER A 794 17.52 -93.04 -30.45
N ALA A 795 18.83 -92.95 -30.26
CA ALA A 795 19.58 -91.89 -29.56
C ALA A 795 19.50 -90.48 -30.21
N ALA A 796 18.49 -90.20 -31.03
CA ALA A 796 18.33 -88.93 -31.75
C ALA A 796 17.48 -87.90 -30.98
N GLU A 797 16.64 -88.34 -30.03
CA GLU A 797 15.83 -87.44 -29.19
C GLU A 797 16.63 -86.87 -28.01
N GLU A 798 17.63 -87.60 -27.52
CA GLU A 798 18.47 -87.22 -26.35
C GLU A 798 19.35 -85.99 -26.61
N ASP A 799 19.78 -85.79 -27.87
CA ASP A 799 20.57 -84.62 -28.27
C ASP A 799 19.72 -83.35 -28.44
N HIS A 800 18.42 -83.47 -28.71
CA HIS A 800 17.55 -82.31 -28.93
C HIS A 800 17.30 -81.53 -27.63
N THR A 801 17.03 -82.23 -26.52
CA THR A 801 16.83 -81.59 -25.22
C THR A 801 18.13 -80.97 -24.70
N ALA A 802 19.28 -81.62 -24.93
CA ALA A 802 20.61 -81.06 -24.61
C ALA A 802 20.96 -79.84 -25.48
N GLN A 803 20.64 -79.85 -26.78
CA GLN A 803 20.81 -78.69 -27.67
C GLN A 803 19.89 -77.52 -27.27
N ARG A 804 18.65 -77.80 -26.82
CA ARG A 804 17.72 -76.79 -26.31
C ARG A 804 18.26 -76.10 -25.06
N ILE A 805 18.85 -76.88 -24.14
CA ILE A 805 19.52 -76.35 -22.94
C ILE A 805 20.72 -75.49 -23.30
N MET A 806 21.56 -75.93 -24.24
CA MET A 806 22.71 -75.13 -24.69
C MET A 806 22.27 -73.86 -25.42
N SER A 807 21.16 -73.88 -26.17
CA SER A 807 20.56 -72.68 -26.77
C SER A 807 20.09 -71.69 -25.70
N LEU A 808 19.33 -72.16 -24.71
CA LEU A 808 18.86 -71.33 -23.59
C LEU A 808 20.01 -70.75 -22.75
N LEU A 809 21.07 -71.53 -22.50
CA LEU A 809 22.28 -71.04 -21.82
C LEU A 809 23.02 -69.99 -22.65
N THR A 810 23.03 -70.13 -23.97
CA THR A 810 23.61 -69.14 -24.88
C THR A 810 22.76 -67.87 -24.93
N GLU A 811 21.43 -68.00 -24.92
CA GLU A 811 20.49 -66.88 -24.86
C GLU A 811 20.56 -66.12 -23.53
N MET A 812 20.73 -66.82 -22.40
CA MET A 812 20.96 -66.19 -21.10
C MET A 812 22.36 -65.58 -20.98
N GLY A 813 23.39 -66.20 -21.60
CA GLY A 813 24.74 -65.65 -21.67
C GLY A 813 24.86 -64.40 -22.55
N ASN A 814 23.95 -64.22 -23.51
CA ASN A 814 23.87 -63.06 -24.39
C ASN A 814 22.92 -61.96 -23.88
N SER A 815 22.14 -62.22 -22.81
CA SER A 815 21.32 -61.20 -22.14
C SER A 815 22.20 -60.27 -21.30
N ASN A 816 22.79 -59.25 -21.95
CA ASN A 816 23.22 -57.91 -21.48
C ASN A 816 23.48 -57.63 -19.98
N LEU A 817 23.97 -58.59 -19.20
CA LEU A 817 24.27 -58.40 -17.78
C LEU A 817 25.60 -57.67 -17.53
N VAL A 818 26.45 -57.47 -18.55
CA VAL A 818 27.85 -57.01 -18.34
C VAL A 818 28.40 -56.01 -19.38
N LEU A 819 27.71 -55.70 -20.49
CA LEU A 819 28.35 -55.00 -21.62
C LEU A 819 27.81 -53.63 -22.01
N ASN A 820 27.12 -52.90 -21.12
CA ASN A 820 26.84 -51.47 -21.33
C ASN A 820 27.14 -50.65 -20.06
N LEU A 821 28.42 -50.60 -19.69
CA LEU A 821 28.98 -49.42 -19.04
C LEU A 821 29.42 -48.48 -20.17
N ASP A 822 28.46 -47.88 -20.85
CA ASP A 822 28.74 -46.80 -21.79
C ASP A 822 29.19 -45.57 -21.00
N ASP A 823 30.43 -45.21 -21.27
CA ASP A 823 31.30 -44.26 -20.58
C ASP A 823 30.94 -42.79 -20.84
N THR A 824 29.65 -42.43 -20.93
CA THR A 824 29.24 -41.12 -21.46
C THR A 824 28.31 -40.26 -20.61
N HIS A 825 28.09 -40.57 -19.32
CA HIS A 825 27.39 -39.63 -18.42
C HIS A 825 27.97 -39.59 -17.00
N PHE A 826 29.24 -39.20 -16.88
CA PHE A 826 29.75 -38.58 -15.64
C PHE A 826 29.39 -37.08 -15.64
N LEU A 827 28.38 -36.69 -14.85
CA LEU A 827 28.21 -35.29 -14.47
C LEU A 827 29.40 -34.86 -13.62
N HIS A 828 29.99 -33.72 -13.98
CA HIS A 828 31.15 -33.15 -13.28
C HIS A 828 30.83 -32.87 -11.81
N CYS A 829 31.75 -33.26 -10.92
CA CYS A 829 31.69 -32.97 -9.49
C CYS A 829 31.71 -31.45 -9.24
N ILE A 830 30.76 -30.97 -8.43
CA ILE A 830 30.55 -29.54 -8.10
C ILE A 830 31.71 -28.97 -7.24
N HIS A 831 32.59 -29.83 -6.71
CA HIS A 831 33.71 -29.45 -5.84
C HIS A 831 35.12 -29.62 -6.44
N CYS A 832 35.25 -30.00 -7.72
CA CYS A 832 36.58 -30.23 -8.32
C CYS A 832 36.92 -29.17 -9.39
N THR A 833 37.77 -28.21 -9.03
CA THR A 833 38.37 -27.26 -9.97
C THR A 833 39.52 -27.91 -10.75
N GLY A 834 39.27 -28.28 -12.01
CA GLY A 834 40.26 -28.23 -13.10
C GLY A 834 41.36 -29.31 -13.20
N ARG A 835 41.59 -29.72 -14.46
CA ARG A 835 42.67 -30.53 -15.07
C ARG A 835 42.63 -32.04 -14.85
N ILE A 836 42.22 -32.73 -15.92
CA ILE A 836 42.67 -34.09 -16.21
C ILE A 836 43.76 -33.99 -17.28
N LEU A 837 44.97 -34.45 -16.95
CA LEU A 837 46.11 -34.60 -17.86
C LEU A 837 45.90 -35.87 -18.70
N HIS A 838 46.04 -35.71 -20.01
CA HIS A 838 46.22 -36.81 -20.96
C HIS A 838 47.51 -37.59 -20.63
N VAL A 839 47.41 -38.93 -20.61
CA VAL A 839 48.52 -39.85 -20.90
C VAL A 839 48.02 -40.86 -21.92
#